data_AF-A0A495VUU8-F1
#
_entry.id   AF-A0A495VUU8-F1
#
_cell.length_a   1.000
_cell.length_b   1.000
_cell.length_c   1.000
_cell.angle_alpha   90.00
_cell.angle_beta   90.00
_cell.angle_gamma   90.00
#
_symmetry.space_group_name_H-M   'P 1'
#
loop_
_entity.id
_entity.type
_entity.pdbx_description
1 polymer ?
#
loop_
_entity_poly.entity_id
_entity_poly.type
_entity_poly.pdbx_seq_one_letter_code
_entity_poly.pdbx_strand_id
1 'polypeptide(L)'
;MNAKKFTIGKIIMLSLCPSFLIFGYSCIDKKYDLTKDISTIVGIGGELGFPLGETETKLLSDLLKPEDIEDLTTDDDQYGIHKKENVKADIPTFDPVSINAINTSTDFNISFEKLTIDPIKIDETQPDILLKKNIIDKPEINQSFTGSVPMMITENVPINVPNNGEVSIMDKEFRLDEHQTSFVVAKGTCPVEVTHISNIKFNATTAQLKMDMDQLKNTLNLSEATVTLKNFTITFPNTFEISNPTKGSLTNSHTLSLDNVNLTLTDNIVNFNLISYNKEIDAAQGEFSGFEEKINYSQSGYISIKGITKGVNLSSIDVSMPISISSSNINIDDMDLAISDVKIDVEQTNFSTDINVTNINKDVKKINKVYFDGNSILTLKSEPITLAGLDLSGGEVTINLNDPNTPFEFDKTGNTWNGDNLVITIDELKNGFTKQVKLKSINLSQKVLKSETDGTKSLSFEPQFKVNTFTTYAKGNTTFKKIESFNNNSKINFKLQKSILNIADADVETESFTADLGNNTAKIEVDETDVPKELKALKWVKLKGNTAVNLQANINITDGAGDLQFDELIIDFPQYIIFDENSGVINYTNPETGEKSQRLILKNQKFIKGSSTERTWKYNNQLHITKLDFTDSEFQNILTEDHKLILPEKNAVITGRASVSSGNVSLDDLQNLNVKTSVNVEQMNIQLAAGEVNEDVISDNPHTSINLGDLSDYLKEGSALYLPNANFQLTTTNPIGVPINVDLIFTPYKNGNPLASGGLRPDKTMTIAAYDDLNSSEEETAKTSKFILATPEYIAKGIPEGFEAIPFSQLQSVIKDVPDSIVIDAIPTPKAVEGENWHTVDLSKGGSQVLIDCNADVPFVLGKDVNIVYKDTIDNIQDDTDDIFEKATASEISIKATVYNGLPLELALKVIPLSTGCVSTIDSNDLSFTFDNGKEEGYVAAGTYNSETGSTNTSETTLLIKVREREGSGALRRLDGLELLITGGLGANEGTVGGVPLKPSQSIKAKVALKVKGIQADIDNF
;
A
#
# COMPACT_ATOMS: atom_id res chain seq x y z
N MET A 1 43.81 34.01 -11.11
CA MET A 1 44.15 35.04 -12.12
C MET A 1 45.32 35.86 -11.60
N ASN A 2 46.39 35.91 -12.42
CA ASN A 2 47.62 36.74 -12.35
C ASN A 2 48.44 36.75 -11.05
N ALA A 3 49.75 36.56 -11.02
CA ALA A 3 50.77 35.97 -11.88
C ALA A 3 52.07 36.11 -11.08
N LYS A 4 52.88 35.06 -10.94
CA LYS A 4 54.34 35.13 -11.19
C LYS A 4 54.93 33.72 -11.19
N LYS A 5 55.65 33.48 -12.29
CA LYS A 5 56.25 32.24 -12.76
C LYS A 5 57.51 31.89 -11.94
N PHE A 6 57.76 30.59 -11.77
CA PHE A 6 59.11 30.05 -11.95
C PHE A 6 59.04 28.68 -12.64
N THR A 7 59.91 28.49 -13.63
CA THR A 7 59.89 27.41 -14.61
C THR A 7 60.88 26.32 -14.21
N ILE A 8 60.43 25.07 -14.30
CA ILE A 8 61.24 23.84 -14.18
C ILE A 8 61.97 23.57 -15.50
N GLY A 9 63.23 23.17 -15.42
CA GLY A 9 63.96 22.51 -16.51
C GLY A 9 64.97 21.51 -15.95
N LYS A 10 64.61 20.22 -15.97
CA LYS A 10 65.50 19.06 -15.76
C LYS A 10 66.24 18.73 -17.07
N ILE A 11 67.50 18.30 -16.98
CA ILE A 11 68.24 17.30 -17.79
C ILE A 11 69.51 16.98 -16.96
N ILE A 12 69.62 15.80 -16.32
CA ILE A 12 70.25 14.54 -16.78
C ILE A 12 71.75 14.65 -17.09
N MET A 13 72.55 14.14 -16.14
CA MET A 13 73.63 13.13 -16.26
C MET A 13 74.73 13.34 -17.33
N LEU A 14 75.99 13.52 -16.91
CA LEU A 14 77.09 12.54 -17.11
C LEU A 14 78.44 13.07 -16.58
N SER A 15 79.13 12.18 -15.86
CA SER A 15 80.59 11.95 -15.84
C SER A 15 81.57 13.13 -15.99
N LEU A 16 82.40 13.35 -14.98
CA LEU A 16 83.81 12.94 -14.97
C LEU A 16 84.46 13.44 -13.68
N CYS A 17 85.12 12.55 -12.92
CA CYS A 17 86.18 12.96 -12.00
C CYS A 17 87.20 13.82 -12.76
N PRO A 18 87.72 14.86 -12.11
CA PRO A 18 89.05 14.70 -11.58
C PRO A 18 89.13 15.13 -10.11
N SER A 19 89.65 14.20 -9.31
CA SER A 19 90.57 14.46 -8.21
C SER A 19 91.05 15.92 -8.09
N PHE A 20 90.45 16.66 -7.17
CA PHE A 20 91.10 17.77 -6.49
C PHE A 20 91.24 17.37 -5.02
N LEU A 21 92.45 16.97 -4.65
CA LEU A 21 92.96 17.08 -3.29
C LEU A 21 92.84 18.55 -2.91
N ILE A 22 91.75 18.93 -2.25
CA ILE A 22 91.71 20.18 -1.49
C ILE A 22 92.42 19.86 -0.18
N PHE A 23 93.72 20.16 -0.15
CA PHE A 23 94.42 20.43 1.10
C PHE A 23 93.67 21.59 1.77
N GLY A 24 92.72 21.25 2.63
CA GLY A 24 92.15 22.18 3.59
C GLY A 24 93.27 22.55 4.53
N TYR A 25 93.92 23.69 4.27
CA TYR A 25 94.77 24.37 5.21
C TYR A 25 93.97 24.52 6.51
N SER A 26 94.32 23.71 7.51
CA SER A 26 93.99 23.99 8.89
C SER A 26 94.43 25.42 9.17
N CYS A 27 93.50 26.24 9.66
CA CYS A 27 93.84 27.53 10.26
C CYS A 27 94.76 27.23 11.44
N ILE A 28 96.06 27.42 11.23
CA ILE A 28 97.08 27.46 12.29
C ILE A 28 96.66 28.59 13.24
N ASP A 29 96.33 28.26 14.48
CA ASP A 29 95.91 29.24 15.50
C ASP A 29 97.14 30.04 15.96
N LYS A 30 97.27 31.28 15.46
CA LYS A 30 98.40 32.18 15.74
C LYS A 30 98.35 32.85 17.14
N LYS A 31 97.96 32.13 18.19
CA LYS A 31 97.78 32.74 19.52
C LYS A 31 98.91 32.53 20.51
N TYR A 32 99.90 31.69 20.21
CA TYR A 32 101.01 31.44 21.11
C TYR A 32 102.25 32.23 20.64
N ASP A 33 102.25 33.52 20.98
CA ASP A 33 103.40 34.41 20.89
C ASP A 33 103.95 34.63 22.31
N LEU A 34 105.12 34.06 22.60
CA LEU A 34 105.77 34.07 23.92
C LEU A 34 106.90 35.13 24.01
N THR A 35 106.78 36.29 23.36
CA THR A 35 107.75 37.41 23.45
C THR A 35 107.84 38.13 24.82
N LYS A 36 107.69 37.44 25.97
CA LYS A 36 107.83 38.06 27.31
C LYS A 36 109.05 37.52 28.07
N ASP A 37 110.09 38.36 28.13
CA ASP A 37 111.31 38.33 28.93
C ASP A 37 111.62 37.04 29.74
N ILE A 38 112.57 36.25 29.20
CA ILE A 38 113.17 35.09 29.85
C ILE A 38 114.10 35.53 30.99
N SER A 39 113.95 34.91 32.17
CA SER A 39 114.86 35.09 33.31
C SER A 39 116.15 34.28 33.11
N THR A 40 117.28 34.96 32.84
CA THR A 40 118.61 34.34 32.69
C THR A 40 119.33 34.13 34.04
N ILE A 41 118.73 33.37 34.96
CA ILE A 41 119.45 32.90 36.16
C ILE A 41 119.94 31.47 35.90
N VAL A 42 121.20 31.35 35.49
CA VAL A 42 121.91 30.06 35.44
C VAL A 42 122.28 29.65 36.87
N GLY A 43 121.68 28.56 37.36
CA GLY A 43 122.10 27.85 38.57
C GLY A 43 123.03 26.70 38.23
N ILE A 44 124.17 26.59 38.93
CA ILE A 44 125.13 25.48 38.80
C ILE A 44 124.41 24.18 39.24
N GLY A 45 124.01 23.35 38.26
CA GLY A 45 123.20 22.14 38.48
C GLY A 45 122.48 21.55 37.24
N GLY A 46 122.39 22.26 36.11
CA GLY A 46 122.22 21.64 34.78
C GLY A 46 120.82 21.16 34.35
N GLU A 47 119.72 21.80 34.79
CA GLU A 47 118.38 21.57 34.22
C GLU A 47 117.64 22.91 34.00
N LEU A 48 117.00 23.09 32.84
CA LEU A 48 116.14 24.23 32.51
C LEU A 48 114.72 23.76 32.18
N GLY A 49 113.71 24.47 32.68
CA GLY A 49 112.29 24.15 32.46
C GLY A 49 111.52 25.37 31.96
N PHE A 50 110.66 25.14 30.97
CA PHE A 50 109.87 26.15 30.26
C PHE A 50 108.40 25.74 30.28
N PRO A 51 107.47 26.61 30.70
CA PRO A 51 106.06 26.39 30.40
C PRO A 51 105.86 26.51 28.88
N LEU A 52 105.32 25.49 28.22
CA LEU A 52 104.94 25.58 26.80
C LEU A 52 103.51 26.15 26.62
N GLY A 53 102.75 26.22 27.72
CA GLY A 53 101.42 26.78 27.75
C GLY A 53 100.36 25.78 28.18
N GLU A 54 99.11 26.14 27.92
CA GLU A 54 97.94 25.28 28.15
C GLU A 54 97.05 25.32 26.90
N THR A 55 96.47 24.16 26.55
CA THR A 55 95.46 24.08 25.50
C THR A 55 94.23 24.87 25.91
N GLU A 56 93.45 25.35 24.94
CA GLU A 56 92.11 25.86 25.24
C GLU A 56 91.30 24.77 25.97
N THR A 57 90.46 25.19 26.93
CA THR A 57 89.52 24.27 27.55
C THR A 57 88.49 23.91 26.49
N LYS A 58 88.53 22.69 25.96
CA LYS A 58 87.54 22.24 24.99
C LYS A 58 86.33 21.70 25.72
N LEU A 59 85.21 22.43 25.67
CA LEU A 59 83.94 21.94 26.20
C LEU A 59 83.35 20.91 25.23
N LEU A 60 82.56 19.97 25.76
CA LEU A 60 81.80 19.04 24.92
C LEU A 60 80.79 19.79 24.03
N SER A 61 80.30 20.94 24.48
CA SER A 61 79.52 21.89 23.66
C SER A 61 80.23 22.39 22.42
N ASP A 62 81.56 22.51 22.47
CA ASP A 62 82.34 22.97 21.32
C ASP A 62 82.57 21.86 20.29
N LEU A 63 82.31 20.60 20.67
CA LEU A 63 82.45 19.41 19.83
C LEU A 63 81.09 18.96 19.24
N LEU A 64 80.01 19.09 20.01
CA LEU A 64 78.66 18.62 19.65
C LEU A 64 77.69 19.75 19.28
N LYS A 65 78.15 21.01 19.27
CA LYS A 65 77.43 22.25 18.90
C LYS A 65 75.92 22.06 18.69
N PRO A 66 75.13 21.89 19.77
CA PRO A 66 73.70 21.62 19.64
C PRO A 66 72.94 22.75 18.92
N GLU A 67 73.47 23.97 18.94
CA GLU A 67 72.93 25.13 18.22
C GLU A 67 72.93 24.97 16.69
N ASP A 68 73.80 24.11 16.15
CA ASP A 68 73.96 23.84 14.72
C ASP A 68 73.15 22.61 14.26
N ILE A 69 72.45 21.91 15.17
CA ILE A 69 71.73 20.65 14.90
C ILE A 69 70.28 20.78 15.38
N GLU A 70 69.33 20.85 14.45
CA GLU A 70 67.93 21.21 14.70
C GLU A 70 67.21 20.37 15.78
N ASP A 71 67.48 19.05 15.83
CA ASP A 71 66.80 18.09 16.72
C ASP A 71 67.66 17.63 17.93
N LEU A 72 68.88 18.18 18.12
CA LEU A 72 69.77 17.88 19.25
C LEU A 72 69.71 19.01 20.27
N THR A 73 69.11 18.77 21.44
CA THR A 73 69.02 19.79 22.50
C THR A 73 69.68 19.30 23.79
N THR A 74 69.75 20.21 24.75
CA THR A 74 70.24 19.94 26.11
C THR A 74 69.12 20.19 27.11
N ASP A 75 68.25 19.21 27.31
CA ASP A 75 67.27 19.25 28.42
C ASP A 75 67.93 18.69 29.69
N ASP A 76 67.71 19.35 30.84
CA ASP A 76 68.34 19.02 32.13
C ASP A 76 69.87 18.88 32.11
N ASP A 77 70.55 19.69 31.27
CA ASP A 77 72.01 19.71 31.09
C ASP A 77 72.58 18.38 30.56
N GLN A 78 71.79 17.62 29.79
CA GLN A 78 72.19 16.35 29.16
C GLN A 78 71.97 16.41 27.64
N TYR A 79 72.89 15.87 26.85
CA TYR A 79 72.66 15.71 25.41
C TYR A 79 71.60 14.65 25.14
N GLY A 80 70.68 14.94 24.22
CA GLY A 80 69.67 13.98 23.76
C GLY A 80 68.96 14.45 22.49
N ILE A 81 68.25 13.52 21.84
CA ILE A 81 67.29 13.88 20.80
C ILE A 81 65.99 14.22 21.51
N HIS A 82 65.60 15.48 21.41
CA HIS A 82 64.33 15.97 21.94
C HIS A 82 63.55 16.58 20.78
N LYS A 83 62.62 15.81 20.21
CA LYS A 83 61.85 16.24 19.05
C LYS A 83 60.36 16.17 19.34
N LYS A 84 59.68 17.30 19.13
CA LYS A 84 58.21 17.39 19.16
C LYS A 84 57.71 17.57 17.74
N GLU A 85 57.01 16.56 17.25
CA GLU A 85 56.44 16.54 15.90
C GLU A 85 54.99 16.12 15.95
N ASN A 86 54.20 16.64 15.03
CA ASN A 86 52.81 16.24 14.90
C ASN A 86 52.67 15.41 13.63
N VAL A 87 52.36 14.13 13.80
CA VAL A 87 52.03 13.21 12.71
C VAL A 87 50.55 13.37 12.41
N LYS A 88 50.23 13.89 11.22
CA LYS A 88 48.85 14.15 10.80
C LYS A 88 48.34 13.03 9.93
N ALA A 89 47.35 12.29 10.42
CA ALA A 89 46.60 11.33 9.63
C ALA A 89 45.30 11.98 9.13
N ASP A 90 45.20 12.16 7.82
CA ASP A 90 43.93 12.51 7.19
C ASP A 90 43.07 11.24 7.11
N ILE A 91 41.98 11.23 7.86
CA ILE A 91 40.98 10.17 7.74
C ILE A 91 39.80 10.74 6.93
N PRO A 92 39.26 9.99 5.95
CA PRO A 92 38.14 10.46 5.16
C PRO A 92 36.98 10.94 6.01
N THR A 93 36.39 12.04 5.54
CA THR A 93 35.11 12.53 6.01
C THR A 93 34.02 11.56 5.58
N PHE A 94 33.23 11.05 6.52
CA PHE A 94 31.99 10.37 6.16
C PHE A 94 31.02 11.39 5.57
N ASP A 95 30.52 11.12 4.37
CA ASP A 95 29.50 11.96 3.77
C ASP A 95 28.21 11.92 4.64
N PRO A 96 27.51 13.06 4.79
CA PRO A 96 26.25 13.09 5.50
C PRO A 96 25.22 12.22 4.77
N VAL A 97 24.59 11.32 5.51
CA VAL A 97 23.60 10.40 4.95
C VAL A 97 22.22 10.99 5.08
N SER A 98 21.47 10.97 3.98
CA SER A 98 20.04 11.18 4.02
C SER A 98 19.30 10.05 3.31
N ILE A 99 18.16 9.69 3.87
CA ILE A 99 17.21 8.80 3.23
C ILE A 99 16.14 9.72 2.64
N ASN A 100 15.93 9.61 1.32
CA ASN A 100 14.94 10.43 0.63
C ASN A 100 13.53 10.17 1.20
N ALA A 101 12.63 11.13 0.96
CA ALA A 101 11.25 11.05 1.42
C ALA A 101 10.62 9.71 1.03
N ILE A 102 9.96 9.04 1.98
CA ILE A 102 9.22 7.81 1.71
C ILE A 102 7.82 8.20 1.29
N ASN A 103 7.48 7.96 0.03
CA ASN A 103 6.14 8.12 -0.49
C ASN A 103 5.58 6.74 -0.82
N THR A 104 4.69 6.24 0.03
CA THR A 104 3.96 5.00 -0.27
C THR A 104 2.47 5.24 -0.32
N SER A 105 1.79 4.51 -1.20
CA SER A 105 0.34 4.45 -1.24
C SER A 105 -0.12 3.01 -1.28
N THR A 106 -1.20 2.71 -0.55
CA THR A 106 -1.90 1.44 -0.69
C THR A 106 -3.40 1.69 -0.80
N ASP A 107 -4.04 0.87 -1.62
CA ASP A 107 -5.47 0.90 -1.83
C ASP A 107 -6.07 -0.33 -1.17
N PHE A 108 -7.10 -0.13 -0.34
CA PHE A 108 -7.89 -1.22 0.21
C PHE A 108 -9.38 -0.97 0.09
N ASN A 109 -10.16 -2.05 0.13
CA ASN A 109 -11.61 -1.95 0.01
C ASN A 109 -12.28 -2.07 1.38
N ILE A 110 -13.27 -1.20 1.62
CA ILE A 110 -14.25 -1.36 2.68
C ILE A 110 -15.53 -1.86 2.04
N SER A 111 -16.00 -3.03 2.47
CA SER A 111 -17.28 -3.59 2.02
C SER A 111 -18.17 -3.76 3.22
N PHE A 112 -19.24 -2.97 3.27
CA PHE A 112 -20.28 -3.12 4.27
C PHE A 112 -21.18 -4.31 3.96
N GLU A 113 -21.97 -4.77 4.92
CA GLU A 113 -22.94 -5.86 4.69
C GLU A 113 -23.87 -5.47 3.52
N LYS A 114 -24.04 -6.39 2.55
CA LYS A 114 -24.86 -6.11 1.37
C LYS A 114 -26.32 -5.91 1.78
N LEU A 115 -26.89 -4.76 1.39
CA LEU A 115 -28.31 -4.49 1.58
C LEU A 115 -29.13 -5.37 0.65
N THR A 116 -30.17 -6.00 1.18
CA THR A 116 -31.02 -6.95 0.45
C THR A 116 -32.49 -6.72 0.78
N ILE A 117 -33.33 -6.96 -0.23
CA ILE A 117 -34.79 -6.90 -0.16
C ILE A 117 -35.30 -8.05 -1.02
N ASP A 118 -36.14 -8.93 -0.48
CA ASP A 118 -36.73 -10.02 -1.27
C ASP A 118 -37.65 -9.48 -2.38
N PRO A 119 -37.86 -10.25 -3.47
CA PRO A 119 -38.85 -9.92 -4.48
C PRO A 119 -40.24 -9.63 -3.91
N ILE A 120 -40.89 -8.61 -4.46
CA ILE A 120 -42.24 -8.22 -4.06
C ILE A 120 -43.24 -9.24 -4.63
N LYS A 121 -44.05 -9.84 -3.75
CA LYS A 121 -45.08 -10.82 -4.14
C LYS A 121 -46.44 -10.17 -4.17
N ILE A 122 -47.15 -10.37 -5.27
CA ILE A 122 -48.54 -9.94 -5.45
C ILE A 122 -49.38 -11.20 -5.61
N ASP A 123 -50.35 -11.39 -4.74
CA ASP A 123 -51.23 -12.56 -4.79
C ASP A 123 -52.33 -12.41 -5.85
N GLU A 124 -52.99 -13.53 -6.15
CA GLU A 124 -54.08 -13.56 -7.10
C GLU A 124 -55.33 -12.88 -6.52
N THR A 125 -55.99 -12.03 -7.30
CA THR A 125 -57.29 -11.44 -6.95
C THR A 125 -58.23 -11.43 -8.15
N GLN A 126 -59.51 -11.69 -7.89
CA GLN A 126 -60.55 -11.82 -8.92
C GLN A 126 -61.77 -10.97 -8.51
N PRO A 127 -61.82 -9.68 -8.87
CA PRO A 127 -63.00 -8.86 -8.62
C PRO A 127 -64.17 -9.29 -9.52
N ASP A 128 -65.35 -9.38 -8.92
CA ASP A 128 -66.60 -9.52 -9.67
C ASP A 128 -67.03 -8.13 -10.20
N ILE A 129 -66.96 -7.94 -11.51
CA ILE A 129 -67.45 -6.71 -12.16
C ILE A 129 -68.91 -6.93 -12.59
N LEU A 130 -69.83 -6.28 -11.88
CA LEU A 130 -71.26 -6.40 -12.10
C LEU A 130 -71.72 -5.50 -13.26
N LEU A 131 -72.51 -6.07 -14.17
CA LEU A 131 -73.14 -5.33 -15.26
C LEU A 131 -74.54 -4.88 -14.85
N LYS A 132 -74.82 -3.59 -14.95
CA LYS A 132 -76.17 -3.02 -14.79
C LYS A 132 -76.84 -2.88 -16.14
N LYS A 133 -78.02 -3.46 -16.27
CA LYS A 133 -78.82 -3.43 -17.50
C LYS A 133 -80.29 -3.66 -17.16
N ASN A 134 -81.16 -3.32 -18.10
CA ASN A 134 -82.57 -3.67 -17.99
C ASN A 134 -82.76 -5.18 -18.19
N ILE A 135 -83.69 -5.75 -17.43
CA ILE A 135 -84.15 -7.13 -17.64
C ILE A 135 -85.02 -7.12 -18.90
N ILE A 136 -84.70 -8.00 -19.84
CA ILE A 136 -85.52 -8.21 -21.03
C ILE A 136 -86.52 -9.32 -20.70
N ASP A 137 -87.76 -8.95 -20.44
CA ASP A 137 -88.83 -9.89 -20.09
C ASP A 137 -89.28 -10.76 -21.27
N LYS A 138 -90.02 -11.82 -20.97
CA LYS A 138 -90.59 -12.69 -22.01
C LYS A 138 -91.67 -11.96 -22.81
N PRO A 139 -91.66 -12.01 -24.15
CA PRO A 139 -92.81 -11.58 -24.92
C PRO A 139 -94.05 -12.43 -24.58
N GLU A 140 -95.19 -11.78 -24.36
CA GLU A 140 -96.46 -12.41 -24.00
C GLU A 140 -97.44 -12.35 -25.16
N ILE A 141 -98.14 -13.45 -25.44
CA ILE A 141 -99.25 -13.49 -26.41
C ILE A 141 -100.56 -13.40 -25.63
N ASN A 142 -101.29 -12.30 -25.83
CA ASN A 142 -102.47 -11.96 -25.03
C ASN A 142 -103.81 -12.31 -25.72
N GLN A 143 -103.77 -12.83 -26.95
CA GLN A 143 -104.95 -13.18 -27.72
C GLN A 143 -104.93 -14.64 -28.18
N SER A 144 -106.04 -15.35 -27.95
CA SER A 144 -106.30 -16.69 -28.48
C SER A 144 -106.55 -16.65 -29.99
N PHE A 145 -106.05 -17.66 -30.71
CA PHE A 145 -106.40 -17.86 -32.12
C PHE A 145 -107.85 -18.32 -32.20
N THR A 146 -108.72 -17.59 -32.89
CA THR A 146 -110.10 -18.00 -33.17
C THR A 146 -110.49 -17.70 -34.62
N GLY A 147 -111.29 -18.59 -35.21
CA GLY A 147 -111.86 -18.44 -36.55
C GLY A 147 -113.09 -19.32 -36.69
N SER A 148 -114.02 -18.96 -37.58
CA SER A 148 -115.22 -19.76 -37.83
C SER A 148 -115.62 -19.69 -39.30
N VAL A 149 -115.98 -20.82 -39.89
CA VAL A 149 -116.47 -20.92 -41.28
C VAL A 149 -117.83 -21.59 -41.29
N PRO A 150 -118.85 -21.00 -41.95
CA PRO A 150 -120.11 -21.68 -42.14
C PRO A 150 -119.96 -22.86 -43.11
N MET A 151 -120.42 -24.04 -42.71
CA MET A 151 -120.59 -25.18 -43.60
C MET A 151 -122.08 -25.42 -43.81
N MET A 152 -122.55 -25.44 -45.04
CA MET A 152 -123.97 -25.60 -45.34
C MET A 152 -124.25 -26.99 -45.93
N ILE A 153 -125.27 -27.64 -45.41
CA ILE A 153 -125.80 -28.91 -45.93
C ILE A 153 -127.24 -28.65 -46.34
N THR A 154 -127.51 -28.81 -47.64
CA THR A 154 -128.85 -28.66 -48.21
C THR A 154 -129.30 -29.97 -48.82
N GLU A 155 -130.47 -30.46 -48.40
CA GLU A 155 -131.12 -31.65 -48.94
C GLU A 155 -132.60 -31.36 -49.20
N ASN A 156 -133.02 -31.42 -50.46
CA ASN A 156 -134.40 -31.09 -50.86
C ASN A 156 -135.35 -32.31 -50.89
N VAL A 157 -135.04 -33.34 -50.11
CA VAL A 157 -135.84 -34.57 -50.05
C VAL A 157 -136.68 -34.59 -48.76
N PRO A 158 -137.99 -34.87 -48.84
CA PRO A 158 -138.84 -34.96 -47.66
C PRO A 158 -138.36 -36.06 -46.71
N ILE A 159 -138.18 -35.71 -45.44
CA ILE A 159 -137.82 -36.65 -44.38
C ILE A 159 -138.95 -36.70 -43.37
N ASN A 160 -139.57 -37.87 -43.27
CA ASN A 160 -140.67 -38.12 -42.36
C ASN A 160 -140.30 -39.32 -41.50
N VAL A 161 -139.97 -39.07 -40.24
CA VAL A 161 -139.53 -40.12 -39.31
C VAL A 161 -140.33 -40.01 -38.02
N PRO A 162 -141.07 -41.07 -37.63
CA PRO A 162 -141.85 -41.09 -36.39
C PRO A 162 -140.94 -41.05 -35.15
N ASN A 163 -141.50 -40.69 -33.99
CA ASN A 163 -140.76 -40.58 -32.72
C ASN A 163 -139.94 -41.85 -32.41
N ASN A 164 -138.67 -41.69 -32.04
CA ASN A 164 -137.68 -42.75 -31.79
C ASN A 164 -137.25 -43.57 -33.03
N GLY A 165 -137.37 -43.02 -34.24
CA GLY A 165 -136.90 -43.66 -35.47
C GLY A 165 -135.42 -43.41 -35.79
N GLU A 166 -134.80 -44.31 -36.57
CA GLU A 166 -133.45 -44.11 -37.12
C GLU A 166 -133.50 -43.17 -38.33
N VAL A 167 -132.59 -42.20 -38.35
CA VAL A 167 -132.30 -41.34 -39.50
C VAL A 167 -130.93 -41.72 -40.03
N SER A 168 -130.85 -42.09 -41.31
CA SER A 168 -129.59 -42.30 -42.01
C SER A 168 -129.58 -41.52 -43.32
N ILE A 169 -128.67 -40.57 -43.38
CA ILE A 169 -128.36 -39.74 -44.55
C ILE A 169 -126.95 -40.14 -44.97
N MET A 170 -126.81 -40.87 -46.07
CA MET A 170 -125.49 -41.33 -46.52
C MET A 170 -124.93 -40.44 -47.63
N ASP A 171 -123.64 -40.12 -47.49
CA ASP A 171 -122.74 -39.52 -48.48
C ASP A 171 -123.33 -38.32 -49.22
N LYS A 172 -123.73 -37.30 -48.45
CA LYS A 172 -124.19 -36.02 -49.00
C LYS A 172 -123.03 -35.09 -49.24
N GLU A 173 -122.93 -34.61 -50.48
CA GLU A 173 -121.97 -33.57 -50.81
C GLU A 173 -122.38 -32.27 -50.12
N PHE A 174 -121.45 -31.68 -49.38
CA PHE A 174 -121.57 -30.31 -48.92
C PHE A 174 -120.56 -29.45 -49.66
N ARG A 175 -120.95 -28.21 -49.93
CA ARG A 175 -120.10 -27.20 -50.56
C ARG A 175 -119.97 -26.05 -49.59
N LEU A 176 -118.75 -25.59 -49.38
CA LEU A 176 -118.54 -24.33 -48.68
C LEU A 176 -118.70 -23.21 -49.71
N ASP A 177 -119.39 -22.13 -49.38
CA ASP A 177 -119.45 -20.95 -50.26
C ASP A 177 -118.16 -20.11 -50.11
N GLU A 178 -117.57 -20.14 -48.91
CA GLU A 178 -116.27 -19.54 -48.60
C GLU A 178 -115.27 -20.64 -48.20
N HIS A 179 -114.20 -20.78 -48.99
CA HIS A 179 -113.16 -21.82 -48.78
C HIS A 179 -111.95 -21.33 -47.99
N GLN A 180 -112.00 -20.09 -47.51
CA GLN A 180 -110.92 -19.46 -46.76
C GLN A 180 -111.49 -18.73 -45.56
N THR A 181 -110.86 -18.91 -44.41
CA THR A 181 -111.14 -18.05 -43.25
C THR A 181 -109.88 -17.35 -42.82
N SER A 182 -110.02 -16.06 -42.60
CA SER A 182 -109.03 -15.30 -41.88
C SER A 182 -109.14 -15.58 -40.39
N PHE A 183 -108.00 -15.74 -39.74
CA PHE A 183 -107.90 -15.77 -38.29
C PHE A 183 -106.78 -14.84 -37.84
N VAL A 184 -106.98 -14.18 -36.70
CA VAL A 184 -105.97 -13.30 -36.13
C VAL A 184 -104.97 -14.13 -35.33
N VAL A 185 -103.71 -13.96 -35.68
CA VAL A 185 -102.55 -14.60 -35.10
C VAL A 185 -101.87 -13.64 -34.15
N ALA A 186 -101.97 -13.98 -32.86
CA ALA A 186 -101.13 -13.51 -31.76
C ALA A 186 -100.91 -11.98 -31.75
N LYS A 187 -101.80 -11.26 -31.06
CA LYS A 187 -101.49 -9.93 -30.54
C LYS A 187 -100.85 -10.07 -29.17
N GLY A 188 -99.80 -9.32 -28.89
CA GLY A 188 -99.05 -9.45 -27.65
C GLY A 188 -98.28 -8.21 -27.24
N THR A 189 -97.70 -8.31 -26.05
CA THR A 189 -96.76 -7.33 -25.49
C THR A 189 -95.36 -7.90 -25.54
N CYS A 190 -94.37 -7.06 -25.80
CA CYS A 190 -92.96 -7.44 -25.77
C CYS A 190 -92.12 -6.32 -25.14
N PRO A 191 -90.90 -6.62 -24.67
CA PRO A 191 -89.98 -5.57 -24.26
C PRO A 191 -89.69 -4.60 -25.42
N VAL A 192 -89.42 -3.33 -25.10
CA VAL A 192 -89.14 -2.28 -26.11
C VAL A 192 -87.82 -2.52 -26.85
N GLU A 193 -86.93 -3.31 -26.26
CA GLU A 193 -85.65 -3.69 -26.85
C GLU A 193 -85.80 -4.78 -27.93
N VAL A 194 -86.90 -5.54 -27.92
CA VAL A 194 -87.24 -6.51 -28.98
C VAL A 194 -87.77 -5.74 -30.20
N THR A 195 -87.10 -5.90 -31.33
CA THR A 195 -87.49 -5.25 -32.60
C THR A 195 -88.24 -6.18 -33.53
N HIS A 196 -87.87 -7.46 -33.54
CA HIS A 196 -88.52 -8.47 -34.38
C HIS A 196 -88.61 -9.80 -33.64
N ILE A 197 -89.68 -10.56 -33.93
CA ILE A 197 -89.85 -11.97 -33.55
C ILE A 197 -89.95 -12.75 -34.86
N SER A 198 -89.16 -13.81 -35.05
CA SER A 198 -89.12 -14.54 -36.32
C SER A 198 -89.65 -15.97 -36.24
N ASN A 199 -89.61 -16.56 -35.05
CA ASN A 199 -90.09 -17.89 -34.78
C ASN A 199 -90.62 -17.99 -33.36
N ILE A 200 -91.83 -18.53 -33.21
CA ILE A 200 -92.46 -18.80 -31.92
C ILE A 200 -92.59 -20.31 -31.79
N LYS A 201 -91.90 -20.90 -30.80
CA LYS A 201 -92.02 -22.32 -30.48
C LYS A 201 -93.02 -22.48 -29.36
N PHE A 202 -94.01 -23.34 -29.56
CA PHE A 202 -95.04 -23.59 -28.57
C PHE A 202 -94.69 -24.80 -27.71
N ASN A 203 -95.04 -24.76 -26.43
CA ASN A 203 -94.96 -25.88 -25.51
C ASN A 203 -96.36 -26.41 -25.20
N ALA A 204 -96.67 -27.64 -25.59
CA ALA A 204 -97.94 -28.31 -25.25
C ALA A 204 -99.21 -27.48 -25.55
N THR A 205 -99.14 -26.56 -26.52
CA THR A 205 -100.29 -25.71 -26.88
C THR A 205 -101.22 -26.53 -27.77
N THR A 206 -102.44 -26.77 -27.28
CA THR A 206 -103.46 -27.54 -27.99
C THR A 206 -104.46 -26.60 -28.63
N ALA A 207 -104.62 -26.70 -29.95
CA ALA A 207 -105.69 -26.06 -30.68
C ALA A 207 -106.84 -27.05 -30.91
N GLN A 208 -108.05 -26.52 -30.99
CA GLN A 208 -109.30 -27.25 -31.10
C GLN A 208 -110.02 -26.83 -32.37
N LEU A 209 -110.46 -27.81 -33.13
CA LEU A 209 -111.38 -27.65 -34.24
C LEU A 209 -112.73 -28.22 -33.82
N LYS A 210 -113.72 -27.38 -33.59
CA LYS A 210 -115.07 -27.76 -33.18
C LYS A 210 -116.03 -27.58 -34.35
N MET A 211 -116.80 -28.62 -34.64
CA MET A 211 -117.90 -28.52 -35.61
C MET A 211 -119.21 -28.31 -34.87
N ASP A 212 -119.86 -27.17 -35.07
CA ASP A 212 -121.14 -26.92 -34.44
C ASP A 212 -122.22 -27.81 -35.07
N MET A 213 -122.85 -28.63 -34.23
CA MET A 213 -123.88 -29.58 -34.64
C MET A 213 -125.25 -29.19 -34.09
N ASP A 214 -125.41 -28.02 -33.46
CA ASP A 214 -126.64 -27.65 -32.76
C ASP A 214 -127.79 -27.45 -33.74
N GLN A 215 -127.57 -26.79 -34.88
CA GLN A 215 -128.59 -26.70 -35.92
C GLN A 215 -128.92 -28.07 -36.50
N LEU A 216 -127.92 -28.92 -36.75
CA LEU A 216 -128.16 -30.28 -37.24
C LEU A 216 -129.05 -31.06 -36.27
N LYS A 217 -128.70 -31.02 -34.99
CA LYS A 217 -129.41 -31.68 -33.90
C LYS A 217 -130.85 -31.17 -33.78
N ASN A 218 -131.06 -29.86 -33.85
CA ASN A 218 -132.38 -29.25 -33.67
C ASN A 218 -133.26 -29.45 -34.91
N THR A 219 -132.73 -29.20 -36.11
CA THR A 219 -133.46 -29.37 -37.37
C THR A 219 -133.92 -30.82 -37.52
N LEU A 220 -133.05 -31.79 -37.24
CA LEU A 220 -133.39 -33.22 -37.33
C LEU A 220 -133.96 -33.82 -36.03
N ASN A 221 -134.12 -33.01 -34.98
CA ASN A 221 -134.57 -33.42 -33.64
C ASN A 221 -133.83 -34.67 -33.10
N LEU A 222 -132.50 -34.69 -33.20
CA LEU A 222 -131.66 -35.84 -32.91
C LEU A 222 -131.37 -35.99 -31.40
N SER A 223 -131.55 -37.20 -30.87
CA SER A 223 -131.09 -37.55 -29.51
C SER A 223 -129.64 -38.02 -29.51
N GLU A 224 -129.23 -38.78 -30.52
CA GLU A 224 -127.88 -39.30 -30.72
C GLU A 224 -127.58 -39.35 -32.23
N ALA A 225 -126.37 -39.00 -32.65
CA ALA A 225 -125.95 -39.15 -34.04
C ALA A 225 -124.44 -39.30 -34.17
N THR A 226 -124.03 -40.07 -35.17
CA THR A 226 -122.68 -40.12 -35.72
C THR A 226 -122.68 -39.43 -37.08
N VAL A 227 -121.74 -38.50 -37.24
CA VAL A 227 -121.50 -37.73 -38.45
C VAL A 227 -120.12 -38.14 -38.98
N THR A 228 -120.08 -38.80 -40.15
CA THR A 228 -118.86 -39.19 -40.82
C THR A 228 -118.50 -38.19 -41.90
N LEU A 229 -117.31 -37.61 -41.82
CA LEU A 229 -116.75 -36.76 -42.87
C LEU A 229 -115.85 -37.58 -43.80
N LYS A 230 -115.93 -37.33 -45.10
CA LYS A 230 -115.07 -37.95 -46.12
C LYS A 230 -114.55 -36.88 -47.09
N ASN A 231 -113.32 -37.07 -47.55
CA ASN A 231 -112.64 -36.17 -48.50
C ASN A 231 -112.62 -34.68 -48.07
N PHE A 232 -112.52 -34.41 -46.77
CA PHE A 232 -112.47 -33.03 -46.26
C PHE A 232 -111.08 -32.72 -45.71
N THR A 233 -110.45 -31.64 -46.19
CA THR A 233 -109.10 -31.25 -45.77
C THR A 233 -109.06 -29.80 -45.31
N ILE A 234 -108.26 -29.54 -44.29
CA ILE A 234 -108.02 -28.23 -43.72
C ILE A 234 -106.52 -27.96 -43.80
N THR A 235 -106.14 -26.94 -44.57
CA THR A 235 -104.75 -26.55 -44.82
C THR A 235 -104.46 -25.23 -44.11
N PHE A 236 -103.61 -25.30 -43.10
CA PHE A 236 -103.07 -24.16 -42.39
C PHE A 236 -101.99 -23.46 -43.24
N PRO A 237 -101.72 -22.17 -43.01
CA PRO A 237 -100.59 -21.49 -43.63
C PRO A 237 -99.29 -22.25 -43.39
N ASN A 238 -98.36 -22.23 -44.34
CA ASN A 238 -97.03 -22.86 -44.22
C ASN A 238 -96.12 -22.24 -43.14
N THR A 239 -96.60 -21.19 -42.46
CA THR A 239 -95.98 -20.60 -41.28
C THR A 239 -96.28 -21.39 -40.00
N PHE A 240 -97.29 -22.27 -39.98
CA PHE A 240 -97.75 -23.02 -38.79
C PHE A 240 -97.41 -24.50 -38.81
N GLU A 241 -96.50 -24.96 -37.95
CA GLU A 241 -96.32 -26.39 -37.79
C GLU A 241 -97.32 -26.98 -36.79
N ILE A 242 -98.10 -27.97 -37.23
CA ILE A 242 -99.08 -28.70 -36.40
C ILE A 242 -98.74 -30.19 -36.31
N SER A 243 -99.14 -30.83 -35.21
CA SER A 243 -98.91 -32.26 -34.99
C SER A 243 -100.01 -32.93 -34.17
N ASN A 244 -99.98 -34.26 -34.11
CA ASN A 244 -100.78 -35.09 -33.19
C ASN A 244 -102.28 -34.77 -33.15
N PRO A 245 -103.00 -34.78 -34.29
CA PRO A 245 -104.44 -34.63 -34.27
C PRO A 245 -105.10 -35.83 -33.56
N THR A 246 -106.13 -35.58 -32.75
CA THR A 246 -106.88 -36.65 -32.06
C THR A 246 -107.77 -37.45 -33.01
N LYS A 247 -108.15 -36.87 -34.14
CA LYS A 247 -108.97 -37.48 -35.19
C LYS A 247 -108.48 -37.02 -36.56
N GLY A 248 -108.57 -37.90 -37.55
CA GLY A 248 -108.01 -37.68 -38.88
C GLY A 248 -106.51 -37.93 -38.92
N SER A 249 -105.86 -37.48 -39.99
CA SER A 249 -104.42 -37.64 -40.18
C SER A 249 -103.82 -36.40 -40.84
N LEU A 250 -102.54 -36.14 -40.56
CA LEU A 250 -101.80 -35.09 -41.24
C LEU A 250 -101.24 -35.63 -42.55
N THR A 251 -101.46 -34.92 -43.65
CA THR A 251 -100.83 -35.24 -44.95
C THR A 251 -99.44 -34.60 -45.07
N ASN A 252 -99.24 -33.49 -44.35
CA ASN A 252 -97.98 -32.83 -44.07
C ASN A 252 -98.15 -32.03 -42.76
N SER A 253 -97.10 -31.37 -42.28
CA SER A 253 -97.12 -30.64 -41.00
C SER A 253 -98.04 -29.41 -40.95
N HIS A 254 -98.82 -29.13 -41.99
CA HIS A 254 -99.73 -27.98 -42.08
C HIS A 254 -101.13 -28.38 -42.59
N THR A 255 -101.39 -29.64 -42.93
CA THR A 255 -102.63 -30.05 -43.60
C THR A 255 -103.29 -31.23 -42.89
N LEU A 256 -104.43 -30.96 -42.25
CA LEU A 256 -105.25 -31.94 -41.57
C LEU A 256 -106.29 -32.53 -42.53
N SER A 257 -106.21 -33.83 -42.77
CA SER A 257 -107.18 -34.61 -43.52
C SER A 257 -108.19 -35.26 -42.57
N LEU A 258 -109.46 -34.91 -42.75
CA LEU A 258 -110.61 -35.48 -42.07
C LEU A 258 -111.34 -36.45 -43.00
N ASP A 259 -110.61 -37.46 -43.50
CA ASP A 259 -111.19 -38.52 -44.32
C ASP A 259 -111.64 -39.72 -43.46
N ASN A 260 -112.88 -40.15 -43.67
CA ASN A 260 -113.59 -41.17 -42.89
C ASN A 260 -113.58 -40.91 -41.37
N VAL A 261 -113.61 -39.64 -40.96
CA VAL A 261 -113.62 -39.25 -39.53
C VAL A 261 -115.04 -39.25 -38.99
N ASN A 262 -115.26 -40.05 -37.94
CA ASN A 262 -116.54 -40.10 -37.22
C ASN A 262 -116.54 -39.10 -36.06
N LEU A 263 -117.54 -38.24 -36.05
CA LEU A 263 -117.87 -37.29 -34.99
C LEU A 263 -119.24 -37.63 -34.41
N THR A 264 -119.50 -37.29 -33.15
CA THR A 264 -120.84 -37.45 -32.57
C THR A 264 -121.37 -36.11 -32.08
N LEU A 265 -122.66 -36.05 -31.73
CA LEU A 265 -123.27 -34.84 -31.16
C LEU A 265 -122.56 -34.34 -29.88
N THR A 266 -121.84 -35.21 -29.17
CA THR A 266 -121.10 -34.89 -27.93
C THR A 266 -119.58 -34.90 -28.12
N ASP A 267 -119.06 -35.55 -29.15
CA ASP A 267 -117.63 -35.65 -29.48
C ASP A 267 -117.38 -35.13 -30.91
N ASN A 268 -117.56 -33.82 -31.05
CA ASN A 268 -117.48 -33.03 -32.28
C ASN A 268 -116.23 -32.13 -32.34
N ILE A 269 -115.20 -32.45 -31.55
CA ILE A 269 -113.96 -31.68 -31.45
C ILE A 269 -112.78 -32.53 -31.94
N VAL A 270 -111.94 -31.93 -32.76
CA VAL A 270 -110.62 -32.46 -33.15
C VAL A 270 -109.56 -31.58 -32.50
N ASN A 271 -108.77 -32.14 -31.60
CA ASN A 271 -107.66 -31.44 -30.97
C ASN A 271 -106.37 -31.75 -31.73
N PHE A 272 -105.46 -30.79 -31.83
CA PHE A 272 -104.12 -30.98 -32.39
C PHE A 272 -103.15 -30.01 -31.71
N ASN A 273 -101.85 -30.30 -31.79
CA ASN A 273 -100.83 -29.48 -31.15
C ASN A 273 -100.29 -28.45 -32.13
N LEU A 274 -100.09 -27.22 -31.65
CA LEU A 274 -99.26 -26.22 -32.30
C LEU A 274 -97.81 -26.47 -31.89
N ILE A 275 -96.91 -26.56 -32.86
CA ILE A 275 -95.47 -26.80 -32.65
C ILE A 275 -94.69 -25.51 -32.80
N SER A 276 -94.86 -24.82 -33.92
CA SER A 276 -94.17 -23.56 -34.19
C SER A 276 -94.96 -22.62 -35.07
N TYR A 277 -94.62 -21.34 -35.01
CA TYR A 277 -95.07 -20.31 -35.93
C TYR A 277 -93.86 -19.54 -36.45
N ASN A 278 -93.54 -19.73 -37.73
CA ASN A 278 -92.36 -19.16 -38.40
C ASN A 278 -92.77 -18.00 -39.29
N LYS A 279 -92.68 -16.78 -38.75
CA LYS A 279 -92.93 -15.54 -39.48
C LYS A 279 -92.21 -14.39 -38.79
N GLU A 280 -91.66 -13.49 -39.57
CA GLU A 280 -91.10 -12.23 -39.07
C GLU A 280 -92.23 -11.27 -38.66
N ILE A 281 -92.13 -10.77 -37.45
CA ILE A 281 -93.11 -9.96 -36.74
C ILE A 281 -92.38 -8.72 -36.24
N ASP A 282 -92.77 -7.56 -36.74
CA ASP A 282 -92.26 -6.30 -36.23
C ASP A 282 -92.85 -6.02 -34.83
N ALA A 283 -91.97 -5.73 -33.88
CA ALA A 283 -92.32 -5.26 -32.55
C ALA A 283 -92.12 -3.74 -32.51
N ALA A 284 -93.22 -3.00 -32.51
CA ALA A 284 -93.22 -1.54 -32.48
C ALA A 284 -93.59 -1.05 -31.07
N GLN A 285 -92.63 -0.40 -30.39
CA GLN A 285 -92.87 0.28 -29.11
C GLN A 285 -93.46 -0.63 -28.00
N GLY A 286 -92.95 -1.86 -27.89
CA GLY A 286 -93.33 -2.79 -26.83
C GLY A 286 -94.62 -3.59 -27.07
N GLU A 287 -95.17 -3.48 -28.27
CA GLU A 287 -96.25 -4.35 -28.74
C GLU A 287 -95.91 -4.90 -30.12
N PHE A 288 -96.41 -6.09 -30.42
CA PHE A 288 -96.49 -6.57 -31.80
C PHE A 288 -97.96 -6.72 -32.19
N SER A 289 -98.28 -6.17 -33.36
CA SER A 289 -99.63 -6.22 -33.92
C SER A 289 -99.98 -7.65 -34.31
N GLY A 290 -101.19 -8.10 -33.94
CA GLY A 290 -101.69 -9.39 -34.43
C GLY A 290 -101.76 -9.41 -35.96
N PHE A 291 -101.45 -10.56 -36.54
CA PHE A 291 -101.44 -10.75 -38.00
C PHE A 291 -102.70 -11.48 -38.44
N GLU A 292 -103.19 -11.20 -39.63
CA GLU A 292 -104.27 -12.00 -40.21
C GLU A 292 -103.65 -13.10 -41.09
N GLU A 293 -103.94 -14.36 -40.78
CA GLU A 293 -103.54 -15.52 -41.56
C GLU A 293 -104.77 -16.25 -42.09
N LYS A 294 -104.61 -17.03 -43.16
CA LYS A 294 -105.73 -17.71 -43.82
C LYS A 294 -105.63 -19.23 -43.74
N ILE A 295 -106.68 -19.87 -43.22
CA ILE A 295 -106.85 -21.33 -43.31
C ILE A 295 -107.67 -21.63 -44.56
N ASN A 296 -107.20 -22.58 -45.36
CA ASN A 296 -107.89 -23.06 -46.55
C ASN A 296 -108.63 -24.35 -46.24
N TYR A 297 -109.87 -24.45 -46.70
CA TYR A 297 -110.69 -25.65 -46.60
C TYR A 297 -110.89 -26.25 -47.99
N SER A 298 -111.04 -27.57 -48.09
CA SER A 298 -111.41 -28.21 -49.35
C SER A 298 -112.76 -27.69 -49.87
N GLN A 299 -112.88 -27.51 -51.19
CA GLN A 299 -114.04 -26.86 -51.80
C GLN A 299 -115.38 -27.58 -51.59
N SER A 300 -115.30 -28.90 -51.50
CA SER A 300 -116.41 -29.80 -51.30
C SER A 300 -115.92 -31.00 -50.50
N GLY A 301 -116.83 -31.62 -49.76
CA GLY A 301 -116.59 -32.89 -49.08
C GLY A 301 -117.89 -33.69 -49.03
N TYR A 302 -117.84 -34.89 -48.46
CA TYR A 302 -119.04 -35.69 -48.23
C TYR A 302 -119.28 -35.87 -46.74
N ILE A 303 -120.54 -35.78 -46.34
CA ILE A 303 -120.99 -36.00 -44.98
C ILE A 303 -122.04 -37.11 -44.95
N SER A 304 -121.85 -38.07 -44.07
CA SER A 304 -122.86 -39.09 -43.73
C SER A 304 -123.34 -38.86 -42.31
N ILE A 305 -124.65 -38.84 -42.08
CA ILE A 305 -125.27 -38.68 -40.77
C ILE A 305 -126.07 -39.94 -40.46
N LYS A 306 -125.79 -40.58 -39.33
CA LYS A 306 -126.57 -41.72 -38.83
C LYS A 306 -126.92 -41.49 -37.37
N GLY A 307 -128.21 -41.45 -37.03
CA GLY A 307 -128.66 -41.14 -35.68
C GLY A 307 -130.10 -41.54 -35.37
N ILE A 308 -130.55 -41.19 -34.18
CA ILE A 308 -131.91 -41.43 -33.67
C ILE A 308 -132.61 -40.09 -33.50
N THR A 309 -133.80 -39.93 -34.07
CA THR A 309 -134.63 -38.72 -33.94
C THR A 309 -135.78 -38.92 -32.96
N LYS A 310 -136.16 -37.85 -32.24
CA LYS A 310 -137.35 -37.82 -31.38
C LYS A 310 -138.64 -37.52 -32.17
N GLY A 311 -138.57 -37.50 -33.51
CA GLY A 311 -139.67 -37.29 -34.44
C GLY A 311 -139.49 -36.00 -35.21
N VAL A 312 -139.46 -36.10 -36.55
CA VAL A 312 -139.25 -34.95 -37.43
C VAL A 312 -140.01 -35.11 -38.75
N ASN A 313 -140.62 -34.02 -39.21
CA ASN A 313 -141.29 -33.92 -40.51
C ASN A 313 -140.77 -32.69 -41.24
N LEU A 314 -139.94 -32.89 -42.25
CA LEU A 314 -139.30 -31.82 -43.01
C LEU A 314 -139.51 -32.03 -44.51
N SER A 315 -139.76 -30.95 -45.24
CA SER A 315 -139.77 -30.94 -46.72
C SER A 315 -138.37 -30.80 -47.32
N SER A 316 -137.46 -30.16 -46.59
CA SER A 316 -136.04 -30.02 -46.92
C SER A 316 -135.22 -29.94 -45.63
N ILE A 317 -133.94 -30.30 -45.70
CA ILE A 317 -132.94 -30.01 -44.68
C ILE A 317 -132.10 -28.86 -45.19
N ASP A 318 -132.08 -27.77 -44.46
CA ASP A 318 -131.07 -26.73 -44.59
C ASP A 318 -130.41 -26.57 -43.22
N VAL A 319 -129.17 -27.03 -43.11
CA VAL A 319 -128.44 -27.04 -41.84
C VAL A 319 -127.09 -26.37 -42.02
N SER A 320 -126.82 -25.39 -41.17
CA SER A 320 -125.48 -24.84 -40.99
C SER A 320 -124.73 -25.62 -39.91
N MET A 321 -123.52 -26.05 -40.22
CA MET A 321 -122.60 -26.72 -39.31
C MET A 321 -121.27 -25.96 -39.23
N PRO A 322 -121.25 -24.73 -38.70
CA PRO A 322 -120.04 -23.92 -38.73
C PRO A 322 -118.87 -24.64 -38.05
N ILE A 323 -117.70 -24.57 -38.69
CA ILE A 323 -116.45 -25.12 -38.18
C ILE A 323 -115.70 -23.98 -37.51
N SER A 324 -115.56 -24.05 -36.19
CA SER A 324 -114.80 -23.10 -35.41
C SER A 324 -113.45 -23.67 -35.03
N ILE A 325 -112.40 -22.87 -35.20
CA ILE A 325 -111.07 -23.14 -34.67
C ILE A 325 -110.84 -22.25 -33.45
N SER A 326 -110.30 -22.81 -32.39
CA SER A 326 -109.92 -22.06 -31.20
C SER A 326 -108.69 -22.66 -30.53
N SER A 327 -107.84 -21.82 -29.94
CA SER A 327 -106.78 -22.27 -29.04
C SER A 327 -106.84 -21.43 -27.77
N SER A 328 -106.93 -22.08 -26.61
CA SER A 328 -106.77 -21.43 -25.30
C SER A 328 -105.41 -21.78 -24.71
N ASN A 329 -104.88 -20.92 -23.84
CA ASN A 329 -103.61 -21.11 -23.13
C ASN A 329 -102.40 -21.33 -24.06
N ILE A 330 -102.08 -20.30 -24.86
CA ILE A 330 -100.88 -20.31 -25.71
C ILE A 330 -99.65 -20.28 -24.81
N ASN A 331 -98.96 -21.41 -24.72
CA ASN A 331 -97.75 -21.56 -23.92
C ASN A 331 -96.54 -21.52 -24.85
N ILE A 332 -95.72 -20.50 -24.69
CA ILE A 332 -94.48 -20.33 -25.47
C ILE A 332 -93.34 -21.09 -24.79
N ASP A 333 -92.64 -21.94 -25.54
CA ASP A 333 -91.40 -22.58 -25.10
C ASP A 333 -90.21 -21.62 -25.26
N ASP A 334 -90.00 -21.13 -26.49
CA ASP A 334 -88.89 -20.24 -26.86
C ASP A 334 -89.31 -19.35 -28.03
N MET A 335 -88.60 -18.25 -28.23
CA MET A 335 -88.79 -17.36 -29.38
C MET A 335 -87.44 -16.94 -29.95
N ASP A 336 -87.35 -16.86 -31.27
CA ASP A 336 -86.20 -16.27 -31.95
C ASP A 336 -86.43 -14.75 -32.09
N LEU A 337 -85.57 -13.95 -31.46
CA LEU A 337 -85.73 -12.52 -31.22
C LEU A 337 -84.58 -11.72 -31.85
N ALA A 338 -84.90 -10.57 -32.43
CA ALA A 338 -83.93 -9.55 -32.79
C ALA A 338 -83.96 -8.42 -31.75
N ILE A 339 -82.85 -8.22 -31.05
CA ILE A 339 -82.70 -7.27 -29.95
C ILE A 339 -81.92 -6.03 -30.42
N SER A 340 -82.46 -4.85 -30.14
CA SER A 340 -81.81 -3.54 -30.38
C SER A 340 -80.82 -3.17 -29.28
N ASP A 341 -80.25 -1.97 -29.33
CA ASP A 341 -79.16 -1.52 -28.44
C ASP A 341 -79.59 -1.48 -26.94
N VAL A 342 -79.44 -2.61 -26.25
CA VAL A 342 -79.64 -2.73 -24.80
C VAL A 342 -78.47 -2.06 -24.10
N LYS A 343 -78.75 -0.98 -23.37
CA LYS A 343 -77.73 -0.27 -22.59
C LYS A 343 -77.21 -1.14 -21.44
N ILE A 344 -75.89 -1.26 -21.35
CA ILE A 344 -75.17 -1.93 -20.27
C ILE A 344 -74.23 -0.92 -19.63
N ASP A 345 -74.50 -0.58 -18.38
CA ASP A 345 -73.65 0.28 -17.55
C ASP A 345 -72.81 -0.58 -16.61
N VAL A 346 -71.55 -0.23 -16.45
CA VAL A 346 -70.66 -0.86 -15.47
C VAL A 346 -70.26 0.19 -14.45
N GLU A 347 -70.48 -0.12 -13.18
CA GLU A 347 -70.10 0.76 -12.09
C GLU A 347 -68.61 0.66 -11.79
N GLN A 348 -68.07 1.74 -11.19
CA GLN A 348 -66.69 1.73 -10.75
C GLN A 348 -66.50 0.62 -9.71
N THR A 349 -65.54 -0.25 -9.95
CA THR A 349 -65.21 -1.35 -9.05
C THR A 349 -63.78 -1.18 -8.56
N ASN A 350 -63.59 -1.06 -7.26
CA ASN A 350 -62.26 -1.04 -6.65
C ASN A 350 -61.87 -2.47 -6.27
N PHE A 351 -60.61 -2.81 -6.45
CA PHE A 351 -60.06 -4.09 -6.02
C PHE A 351 -58.63 -3.90 -5.53
N SER A 352 -58.20 -4.82 -4.69
CA SER A 352 -56.94 -4.74 -3.98
C SER A 352 -56.45 -6.14 -3.62
N THR A 353 -55.18 -6.24 -3.26
CA THR A 353 -54.50 -7.48 -2.88
C THR A 353 -53.39 -7.16 -1.90
N ASP A 354 -53.20 -8.01 -0.89
CA ASP A 354 -52.11 -7.86 0.05
C ASP A 354 -50.77 -8.05 -0.65
N ILE A 355 -49.92 -7.03 -0.57
CA ILE A 355 -48.53 -7.09 -1.02
C ILE A 355 -47.64 -7.20 0.20
N ASN A 356 -46.84 -8.27 0.24
CA ASN A 356 -45.90 -8.52 1.33
C ASN A 356 -44.47 -8.57 0.79
N VAL A 357 -43.58 -7.84 1.45
CA VAL A 357 -42.13 -7.83 1.22
C VAL A 357 -41.47 -8.31 2.49
N THR A 358 -40.68 -9.38 2.39
CA THR A 358 -40.03 -10.05 3.52
C THR A 358 -38.52 -9.88 3.45
N ASN A 359 -37.81 -10.26 4.52
CA ASN A 359 -36.35 -10.36 4.55
C ASN A 359 -35.66 -9.07 4.08
N ILE A 360 -36.21 -7.92 4.47
CA ILE A 360 -35.58 -6.62 4.26
C ILE A 360 -34.42 -6.54 5.25
N ASN A 361 -33.23 -6.18 4.78
CA ASN A 361 -32.05 -6.09 5.62
C ASN A 361 -32.30 -5.21 6.86
N LYS A 362 -31.83 -5.67 8.03
CA LYS A 362 -32.01 -5.04 9.36
C LYS A 362 -31.57 -3.56 9.39
N ASP A 363 -30.55 -3.21 8.63
CA ASP A 363 -29.94 -1.89 8.59
C ASP A 363 -30.71 -0.93 7.67
N VAL A 364 -31.73 -1.39 6.94
CA VAL A 364 -32.64 -0.53 6.17
C VAL A 364 -33.65 0.10 7.13
N LYS A 365 -33.57 1.41 7.33
CA LYS A 365 -34.51 2.19 8.13
C LYS A 365 -35.80 2.46 7.38
N LYS A 366 -35.71 2.77 6.09
CA LYS A 366 -36.84 3.15 5.23
C LYS A 366 -36.55 2.80 3.77
N ILE A 367 -37.58 2.44 3.02
CA ILE A 367 -37.49 2.28 1.56
C ILE A 367 -38.20 3.48 0.91
N ASN A 368 -37.49 4.24 0.08
CA ASN A 368 -38.08 5.37 -0.65
C ASN A 368 -38.68 4.91 -1.97
N LYS A 369 -37.89 4.22 -2.80
CA LYS A 369 -38.31 3.77 -4.13
C LYS A 369 -37.64 2.44 -4.46
N VAL A 370 -38.39 1.53 -5.07
CA VAL A 370 -37.88 0.24 -5.56
C VAL A 370 -37.94 0.25 -7.07
N TYR A 371 -36.85 -0.17 -7.72
CA TYR A 371 -36.74 -0.33 -9.15
C TYR A 371 -36.78 -1.82 -9.50
N PHE A 372 -37.61 -2.16 -10.47
CA PHE A 372 -37.82 -3.54 -10.86
C PHE A 372 -36.98 -3.93 -12.07
N ASP A 373 -36.65 -5.22 -12.18
CA ASP A 373 -36.00 -5.76 -13.38
C ASP A 373 -36.97 -5.84 -14.57
N GLY A 374 -36.44 -6.10 -15.77
CA GLY A 374 -37.25 -6.20 -16.99
C GLY A 374 -38.25 -7.38 -17.04
N ASN A 375 -38.19 -8.29 -16.06
CA ASN A 375 -39.05 -9.48 -15.97
C ASN A 375 -40.24 -9.27 -15.02
N SER A 376 -40.26 -8.15 -14.29
CA SER A 376 -41.31 -7.81 -13.34
C SER A 376 -42.57 -7.33 -14.05
N ILE A 377 -43.52 -8.26 -14.22
CA ILE A 377 -44.72 -8.11 -15.04
C ILE A 377 -45.96 -8.39 -14.19
N LEU A 378 -46.93 -7.49 -14.25
CA LEU A 378 -48.30 -7.74 -13.81
C LEU A 378 -49.12 -8.31 -14.98
N THR A 379 -49.82 -9.41 -14.74
CA THR A 379 -50.67 -10.05 -15.76
C THR A 379 -52.14 -9.96 -15.37
N LEU A 380 -52.91 -9.25 -16.20
CA LEU A 380 -54.36 -9.11 -16.08
C LEU A 380 -55.02 -10.01 -17.12
N LYS A 381 -56.01 -10.80 -16.71
CA LYS A 381 -56.74 -11.71 -17.61
C LYS A 381 -58.25 -11.54 -17.47
N SER A 382 -58.95 -11.80 -18.56
CA SER A 382 -60.38 -11.98 -18.53
C SER A 382 -60.83 -13.06 -19.51
N GLU A 383 -61.84 -13.82 -19.09
CA GLU A 383 -62.53 -14.78 -19.95
C GLU A 383 -63.49 -14.04 -20.92
N PRO A 384 -63.79 -14.63 -22.09
CA PRO A 384 -64.80 -14.10 -23.00
C PRO A 384 -66.14 -13.88 -22.28
N ILE A 385 -66.72 -12.68 -22.44
CA ILE A 385 -68.05 -12.42 -21.89
C ILE A 385 -69.12 -13.20 -22.66
N THR A 386 -69.98 -13.92 -21.93
CA THR A 386 -71.09 -14.68 -22.55
C THR A 386 -72.35 -13.83 -22.59
N LEU A 387 -72.82 -13.52 -23.80
CA LEU A 387 -73.94 -12.58 -24.01
C LEU A 387 -75.09 -13.17 -24.82
N ALA A 388 -75.37 -14.48 -24.65
CA ALA A 388 -76.53 -15.10 -25.28
C ALA A 388 -76.58 -15.02 -26.83
N GLY A 389 -75.47 -14.71 -27.50
CA GLY A 389 -75.43 -14.48 -28.96
C GLY A 389 -75.63 -13.01 -29.38
N LEU A 390 -75.68 -12.09 -28.42
CA LEU A 390 -75.67 -10.65 -28.66
C LEU A 390 -74.24 -10.13 -28.83
N ASP A 391 -74.08 -9.18 -29.75
CA ASP A 391 -72.83 -8.47 -29.99
C ASP A 391 -72.76 -7.20 -29.15
N LEU A 392 -71.63 -6.99 -28.46
CA LEU A 392 -71.32 -5.70 -27.83
C LEU A 392 -70.89 -4.65 -28.85
N SER A 393 -71.24 -3.40 -28.59
CA SER A 393 -70.73 -2.25 -29.34
C SER A 393 -70.63 -1.02 -28.46
N GLY A 394 -69.65 -0.16 -28.77
CA GLY A 394 -69.42 1.10 -28.07
C GLY A 394 -68.83 0.96 -26.66
N GLY A 395 -68.11 2.00 -26.24
CA GLY A 395 -67.42 2.06 -24.94
C GLY A 395 -66.00 1.50 -24.98
N GLU A 396 -65.22 1.80 -23.94
CA GLU A 396 -63.92 1.19 -23.64
C GLU A 396 -63.83 1.03 -22.13
N VAL A 397 -63.20 -0.04 -21.65
CA VAL A 397 -62.93 -0.20 -20.22
C VAL A 397 -61.57 0.39 -19.92
N THR A 398 -61.50 1.22 -18.89
CA THR A 398 -60.22 1.78 -18.43
C THR A 398 -59.94 1.32 -17.01
N ILE A 399 -58.75 0.76 -16.79
CA ILE A 399 -58.31 0.25 -15.50
C ILE A 399 -57.19 1.14 -14.98
N ASN A 400 -57.43 1.81 -13.85
CA ASN A 400 -56.43 2.58 -13.15
C ASN A 400 -55.64 1.65 -12.21
N LEU A 401 -54.37 1.42 -12.55
CA LEU A 401 -53.44 0.62 -11.76
C LEU A 401 -52.57 1.48 -10.82
N ASN A 402 -52.81 2.79 -10.76
CA ASN A 402 -52.05 3.72 -9.94
C ASN A 402 -52.80 4.04 -8.65
N ASP A 403 -52.24 3.62 -7.51
CA ASP A 403 -52.70 4.03 -6.18
C ASP A 403 -51.99 5.35 -5.79
N PRO A 404 -52.72 6.45 -5.52
CA PRO A 404 -52.12 7.72 -5.12
C PRO A 404 -51.23 7.62 -3.87
N ASN A 405 -51.51 6.67 -2.97
CA ASN A 405 -50.73 6.45 -1.75
C ASN A 405 -49.54 5.50 -1.94
N THR A 406 -49.50 4.80 -3.07
CA THR A 406 -48.43 3.86 -3.43
C THR A 406 -48.19 3.92 -4.95
N PRO A 407 -47.64 5.04 -5.48
CA PRO A 407 -47.55 5.22 -6.92
C PRO A 407 -46.69 4.15 -7.59
N PHE A 408 -47.27 3.50 -8.60
CA PHE A 408 -46.57 2.56 -9.46
C PHE A 408 -46.17 3.26 -10.76
N GLU A 409 -44.95 3.02 -11.22
CA GLU A 409 -44.47 3.49 -12.52
C GLU A 409 -44.45 2.33 -13.50
N PHE A 410 -45.25 2.42 -14.56
CA PHE A 410 -45.40 1.37 -15.55
C PHE A 410 -44.64 1.68 -16.85
N ASP A 411 -44.14 0.64 -17.51
CA ASP A 411 -43.76 0.73 -18.91
C ASP A 411 -45.01 0.58 -19.77
N LYS A 412 -45.35 1.68 -20.47
CA LYS A 412 -46.57 1.78 -21.28
C LYS A 412 -46.41 1.13 -22.66
N THR A 413 -45.23 0.64 -23.03
CA THR A 413 -45.01 -0.02 -24.33
C THR A 413 -45.84 -1.31 -24.47
N GLY A 414 -46.33 -1.57 -25.69
CA GLY A 414 -47.09 -2.79 -26.02
C GLY A 414 -48.55 -2.83 -25.55
N ASN A 415 -49.02 -1.83 -24.80
CA ASN A 415 -50.43 -1.70 -24.39
C ASN A 415 -50.98 -0.31 -24.74
N THR A 416 -52.30 -0.19 -24.86
CA THR A 416 -52.98 1.09 -25.08
C THR A 416 -53.29 1.74 -23.72
N TRP A 417 -52.95 3.02 -23.57
CA TRP A 417 -53.15 3.78 -22.34
C TRP A 417 -53.87 5.10 -22.63
N ASN A 418 -54.76 5.51 -21.73
CA ASN A 418 -55.35 6.84 -21.69
C ASN A 418 -54.95 7.52 -20.36
N GLY A 419 -53.95 8.40 -20.44
CA GLY A 419 -53.27 8.90 -19.25
C GLY A 419 -52.60 7.74 -18.49
N ASP A 420 -53.01 7.51 -17.25
CA ASP A 420 -52.54 6.40 -16.40
C ASP A 420 -53.52 5.23 -16.34
N ASN A 421 -54.55 5.22 -17.18
CA ASN A 421 -55.50 4.12 -17.25
C ASN A 421 -55.17 3.19 -18.42
N LEU A 422 -55.05 1.89 -18.12
CA LEU A 422 -54.91 0.84 -19.13
C LEU A 422 -56.24 0.65 -19.86
N VAL A 423 -56.22 0.71 -21.19
CA VAL A 423 -57.41 0.58 -22.03
C VAL A 423 -57.61 -0.88 -22.45
N ILE A 424 -58.83 -1.38 -22.22
CA ILE A 424 -59.33 -2.66 -22.73
C ILE A 424 -60.45 -2.34 -23.72
N THR A 425 -60.25 -2.79 -24.96
CA THR A 425 -61.23 -2.60 -26.04
C THR A 425 -62.42 -3.53 -25.89
N ILE A 426 -63.54 -3.20 -26.52
CA ILE A 426 -64.74 -4.06 -26.52
C ILE A 426 -64.47 -5.42 -27.17
N ASP A 427 -63.66 -5.46 -28.22
CA ASP A 427 -63.30 -6.73 -28.88
C ASP A 427 -62.44 -7.62 -27.96
N GLU A 428 -61.60 -7.03 -27.12
CA GLU A 428 -60.85 -7.75 -26.09
C GLU A 428 -61.76 -8.28 -24.97
N LEU A 429 -62.83 -7.57 -24.60
CA LEU A 429 -63.83 -8.11 -23.67
C LEU A 429 -64.63 -9.27 -24.27
N LYS A 430 -65.05 -9.13 -25.54
CA LYS A 430 -65.81 -10.17 -26.26
C LYS A 430 -65.03 -11.47 -26.35
N ASN A 431 -63.76 -11.39 -26.72
CA ASN A 431 -62.92 -12.56 -26.98
C ASN A 431 -62.12 -13.03 -25.76
N GLY A 432 -62.21 -12.31 -24.64
CA GLY A 432 -61.29 -12.45 -23.52
C GLY A 432 -59.92 -11.85 -23.84
N PHE A 433 -59.16 -11.51 -22.80
CA PHE A 433 -57.87 -10.86 -22.96
C PHE A 433 -56.82 -11.33 -21.96
N THR A 434 -55.56 -11.11 -22.32
CA THR A 434 -54.42 -11.17 -21.41
C THR A 434 -53.56 -9.93 -21.65
N LYS A 435 -53.46 -9.05 -20.65
CA LYS A 435 -52.62 -7.85 -20.68
C LYS A 435 -51.45 -8.05 -19.75
N GLN A 436 -50.25 -7.87 -20.27
CA GLN A 436 -49.02 -7.91 -19.49
C GLN A 436 -48.46 -6.49 -19.39
N VAL A 437 -48.33 -6.00 -18.17
CA VAL A 437 -47.84 -4.65 -17.87
C VAL A 437 -46.53 -4.77 -17.12
N LYS A 438 -45.44 -4.27 -17.71
CA LYS A 438 -44.13 -4.21 -17.07
C LYS A 438 -44.06 -3.06 -16.07
N LEU A 439 -43.42 -3.29 -14.93
CA LEU A 439 -43.19 -2.29 -13.91
C LEU A 439 -41.77 -1.77 -14.00
N LYS A 440 -41.63 -0.45 -13.88
CA LYS A 440 -40.34 0.22 -13.77
C LYS A 440 -39.96 0.42 -12.31
N SER A 441 -40.90 0.92 -11.53
CA SER A 441 -40.65 1.23 -10.12
C SER A 441 -41.92 1.34 -9.29
N ILE A 442 -41.76 1.35 -7.97
CA ILE A 442 -42.81 1.65 -7.00
C ILE A 442 -42.27 2.60 -5.93
N ASN A 443 -43.03 3.62 -5.57
CA ASN A 443 -42.71 4.50 -4.45
C ASN A 443 -43.28 3.94 -3.14
N LEU A 444 -42.41 3.72 -2.16
CA LEU A 444 -42.73 3.18 -0.85
C LEU A 444 -42.42 4.16 0.28
N SER A 445 -42.11 5.43 -0.02
CA SER A 445 -41.62 6.41 0.95
C SER A 445 -42.61 6.78 2.07
N GLN A 446 -43.88 6.40 1.93
CA GLN A 446 -44.92 6.60 2.95
C GLN A 446 -45.20 5.33 3.76
N LYS A 447 -44.56 4.21 3.45
CA LYS A 447 -44.78 2.93 4.11
C LYS A 447 -43.82 2.75 5.28
N VAL A 448 -44.28 2.00 6.29
CA VAL A 448 -43.55 1.77 7.53
C VAL A 448 -43.09 0.31 7.57
N LEU A 449 -41.81 0.11 7.85
CA LEU A 449 -41.22 -1.22 8.03
C LEU A 449 -41.56 -1.75 9.42
N LYS A 450 -41.76 -3.07 9.52
CA LYS A 450 -41.93 -3.80 10.78
C LYS A 450 -40.69 -4.65 11.04
N SER A 451 -40.20 -4.67 12.28
CA SER A 451 -39.09 -5.55 12.67
C SER A 451 -39.60 -6.95 13.00
N GLU A 452 -38.90 -7.96 12.48
CA GLU A 452 -39.18 -9.38 12.71
C GLU A 452 -38.28 -9.96 13.82
N THR A 453 -38.62 -11.17 14.31
CA THR A 453 -37.90 -11.81 15.42
C THR A 453 -36.47 -12.23 15.10
N ASP A 454 -36.14 -12.40 13.82
CA ASP A 454 -34.80 -12.76 13.34
C ASP A 454 -33.90 -11.54 13.08
N GLY A 455 -34.41 -10.33 13.34
CA GLY A 455 -33.72 -9.07 13.11
C GLY A 455 -33.95 -8.46 11.72
N THR A 456 -34.51 -9.21 10.76
CA THR A 456 -34.91 -8.66 9.45
C THR A 456 -36.15 -7.76 9.59
N LYS A 457 -36.48 -7.05 8.52
CA LYS A 457 -37.66 -6.19 8.45
C LYS A 457 -38.64 -6.71 7.38
N SER A 458 -39.91 -6.36 7.54
CA SER A 458 -40.97 -6.66 6.58
C SER A 458 -41.80 -5.42 6.28
N LEU A 459 -42.51 -5.46 5.16
CA LEU A 459 -43.45 -4.45 4.75
C LEU A 459 -44.70 -5.10 4.17
N SER A 460 -45.88 -4.61 4.57
CA SER A 460 -47.17 -5.06 4.06
C SER A 460 -48.05 -3.86 3.72
N PHE A 461 -48.69 -3.87 2.55
CA PHE A 461 -49.62 -2.83 2.10
C PHE A 461 -50.62 -3.36 1.05
N GLU A 462 -51.73 -2.64 0.90
CA GLU A 462 -52.82 -2.95 -0.05
C GLU A 462 -53.00 -1.79 -1.04
N PRO A 463 -52.55 -1.92 -2.31
CA PRO A 463 -52.81 -0.89 -3.32
C PRO A 463 -54.26 -0.97 -3.83
N GLN A 464 -54.89 0.19 -3.98
CA GLN A 464 -56.27 0.29 -4.48
C GLN A 464 -56.31 0.50 -6.00
N PHE A 465 -56.58 -0.57 -6.74
CA PHE A 465 -56.79 -0.52 -8.19
C PHE A 465 -58.27 -0.26 -8.52
N LYS A 466 -58.54 0.39 -9.66
CA LYS A 466 -59.90 0.81 -10.03
C LYS A 466 -60.23 0.42 -11.47
N VAL A 467 -61.35 -0.27 -11.65
CA VAL A 467 -62.02 -0.35 -12.94
C VAL A 467 -62.97 0.83 -13.02
N ASN A 468 -62.77 1.73 -13.99
CA ASN A 468 -63.59 2.93 -14.13
C ASN A 468 -64.98 2.58 -14.69
N THR A 469 -65.94 3.46 -14.45
CA THR A 469 -67.27 3.36 -15.07
C THR A 469 -67.19 3.38 -16.60
N PHE A 470 -67.97 2.55 -17.27
CA PHE A 470 -68.15 2.63 -18.71
C PHE A 470 -69.56 2.19 -19.11
N THR A 471 -70.00 2.63 -20.29
CA THR A 471 -71.28 2.25 -20.90
C THR A 471 -71.01 1.57 -22.23
N THR A 472 -71.68 0.44 -22.46
CA THR A 472 -71.68 -0.31 -23.72
C THR A 472 -73.10 -0.72 -24.10
N TYR A 473 -73.29 -1.26 -25.30
CA TYR A 473 -74.59 -1.67 -25.81
C TYR A 473 -74.53 -3.09 -26.37
N ALA A 474 -75.54 -3.91 -26.09
CA ALA A 474 -75.69 -5.25 -26.68
C ALA A 474 -76.83 -5.26 -27.69
N LYS A 475 -76.61 -5.83 -28.88
CA LYS A 475 -77.65 -6.02 -29.91
C LYS A 475 -77.42 -7.29 -30.71
N GLY A 476 -78.44 -7.75 -31.44
CA GLY A 476 -78.32 -8.86 -32.37
C GLY A 476 -79.44 -9.89 -32.21
N ASN A 477 -79.26 -11.04 -32.85
CA ASN A 477 -80.27 -12.09 -32.90
C ASN A 477 -79.98 -13.16 -31.84
N THR A 478 -81.00 -13.51 -31.06
CA THR A 478 -80.89 -14.48 -29.97
C THR A 478 -82.21 -15.24 -29.80
N THR A 479 -82.29 -16.09 -28.76
CA THR A 479 -83.56 -16.70 -28.35
C THR A 479 -83.92 -16.29 -26.94
N PHE A 480 -85.21 -16.29 -26.60
CA PHE A 480 -85.67 -15.93 -25.27
C PHE A 480 -85.00 -16.77 -24.17
N LYS A 481 -84.87 -18.08 -24.36
CA LYS A 481 -84.15 -18.98 -23.43
C LYS A 481 -82.70 -18.56 -23.20
N LYS A 482 -82.01 -18.02 -24.22
CA LYS A 482 -80.65 -17.51 -24.06
C LYS A 482 -80.64 -16.14 -23.36
N ILE A 483 -81.63 -15.28 -23.61
CA ILE A 483 -81.79 -14.01 -22.90
C ILE A 483 -81.94 -14.20 -21.39
N GLU A 484 -82.60 -15.27 -20.93
CA GLU A 484 -82.67 -15.59 -19.49
C GLU A 484 -81.27 -15.73 -18.86
N SER A 485 -80.33 -16.35 -19.57
CA SER A 485 -78.94 -16.43 -19.11
C SER A 485 -78.23 -15.08 -19.16
N PHE A 486 -78.55 -14.22 -20.15
CA PHE A 486 -78.06 -12.85 -20.18
C PHE A 486 -78.57 -12.09 -18.95
N ASN A 487 -79.87 -12.06 -18.68
CA ASN A 487 -80.47 -11.35 -17.53
C ASN A 487 -79.86 -11.75 -16.18
N ASN A 488 -79.55 -13.05 -15.99
CA ASN A 488 -79.14 -13.56 -14.67
C ASN A 488 -77.62 -13.59 -14.43
N ASN A 489 -76.79 -13.76 -15.46
CA ASN A 489 -75.38 -14.18 -15.28
C ASN A 489 -74.33 -13.33 -16.05
N SER A 490 -74.67 -12.14 -16.52
CA SER A 490 -73.69 -11.31 -17.25
C SER A 490 -72.75 -10.58 -16.27
N LYS A 491 -71.53 -11.10 -16.11
CA LYS A 491 -70.43 -10.45 -15.40
C LYS A 491 -69.15 -10.49 -16.22
N ILE A 492 -68.23 -9.57 -15.93
CA ILE A 492 -66.87 -9.62 -16.49
C ILE A 492 -65.98 -10.31 -15.46
N ASN A 493 -65.47 -11.50 -15.81
CA ASN A 493 -64.53 -12.25 -14.99
C ASN A 493 -63.13 -11.65 -15.17
N PHE A 494 -62.78 -10.67 -14.34
CA PHE A 494 -61.45 -10.08 -14.34
C PHE A 494 -60.56 -10.75 -13.30
N LYS A 495 -59.31 -11.07 -13.65
CA LYS A 495 -58.34 -11.73 -12.76
C LYS A 495 -56.96 -11.08 -12.87
N LEU A 496 -56.46 -10.58 -11.74
CA LEU A 496 -55.04 -10.24 -11.59
C LEU A 496 -54.29 -11.50 -11.16
N GLN A 497 -53.36 -11.97 -11.98
CA GLN A 497 -52.61 -13.19 -11.68
C GLN A 497 -51.53 -12.94 -10.62
N LYS A 498 -51.24 -13.98 -9.84
CA LYS A 498 -50.10 -14.00 -8.94
C LYS A 498 -48.82 -13.63 -9.68
N SER A 499 -48.05 -12.69 -9.13
CA SER A 499 -46.85 -12.13 -9.75
C SER A 499 -45.72 -12.04 -8.72
N ILE A 500 -44.48 -12.26 -9.18
CA ILE A 500 -43.26 -12.04 -8.40
C ILE A 500 -42.49 -10.93 -9.13
N LEU A 501 -42.24 -9.84 -8.44
CA LEU A 501 -41.56 -8.66 -8.97
C LEU A 501 -40.15 -8.62 -8.39
N ASN A 502 -39.16 -8.93 -9.23
CA ASN A 502 -37.77 -8.93 -8.82
C ASN A 502 -37.24 -7.50 -8.75
N ILE A 503 -36.49 -7.23 -7.69
CA ILE A 503 -35.91 -5.93 -7.43
C ILE A 503 -34.55 -5.87 -8.13
N ALA A 504 -34.38 -4.88 -9.00
CA ALA A 504 -33.09 -4.58 -9.63
C ALA A 504 -32.25 -3.69 -8.71
N ASP A 505 -32.87 -2.70 -8.09
CA ASP A 505 -32.23 -1.77 -7.15
C ASP A 505 -33.30 -1.10 -6.26
N ALA A 506 -32.89 -0.45 -5.18
CA ALA A 506 -33.78 0.33 -4.32
C ALA A 506 -33.06 1.51 -3.66
N ASP A 507 -33.73 2.67 -3.66
CA ASP A 507 -33.32 3.84 -2.88
C ASP A 507 -33.79 3.65 -1.44
N VAL A 508 -32.85 3.49 -0.51
CA VAL A 508 -33.14 3.23 0.90
C VAL A 508 -32.47 4.26 1.82
N GLU A 509 -33.12 4.53 2.95
CA GLU A 509 -32.48 5.20 4.09
C GLU A 509 -31.96 4.11 5.02
N THR A 510 -30.68 4.19 5.40
CA THR A 510 -30.05 3.21 6.28
C THR A 510 -29.96 3.72 7.72
N GLU A 511 -29.86 2.78 8.67
CA GLU A 511 -29.31 3.02 9.99
C GLU A 511 -27.77 3.14 9.91
N SER A 512 -27.09 3.35 11.03
CA SER A 512 -25.63 3.26 11.07
C SER A 512 -25.19 1.80 11.05
N PHE A 513 -24.26 1.42 10.18
CA PHE A 513 -23.71 0.07 10.13
C PHE A 513 -22.19 0.12 10.01
N THR A 514 -21.54 -0.98 10.38
CA THR A 514 -20.08 -1.07 10.50
C THR A 514 -19.52 -2.13 9.56
N ALA A 515 -18.26 -1.94 9.13
CA ALA A 515 -17.49 -2.91 8.38
C ALA A 515 -16.12 -3.08 9.01
N ASP A 516 -15.68 -4.32 9.16
CA ASP A 516 -14.30 -4.60 9.56
C ASP A 516 -13.39 -4.45 8.33
N LEU A 517 -12.26 -3.78 8.52
CA LEU A 517 -11.19 -3.73 7.53
C LEU A 517 -10.42 -5.05 7.59
N GLY A 518 -10.28 -5.74 6.45
CA GLY A 518 -9.42 -6.91 6.34
C GLY A 518 -7.93 -6.58 6.57
N ASN A 519 -7.07 -7.61 6.51
CA ASN A 519 -5.62 -7.43 6.59
C ASN A 519 -5.07 -6.84 5.28
N ASN A 520 -4.91 -5.52 5.25
CA ASN A 520 -4.35 -4.81 4.11
C ASN A 520 -2.87 -4.51 4.33
N THR A 521 -2.08 -4.52 3.27
CA THR A 521 -0.63 -4.27 3.37
C THR A 521 -0.22 -3.06 2.53
N ALA A 522 0.66 -2.23 3.08
CA ALA A 522 1.29 -1.12 2.38
C ALA A 522 2.79 -1.39 2.27
N LYS A 523 3.30 -1.48 1.03
CA LYS A 523 4.73 -1.67 0.80
C LYS A 523 5.47 -0.39 1.14
N ILE A 524 6.53 -0.49 1.94
CA ILE A 524 7.40 0.65 2.24
C ILE A 524 8.58 0.57 1.27
N GLU A 525 8.63 1.52 0.33
CA GLU A 525 9.71 1.65 -0.65
C GLU A 525 10.48 2.94 -0.39
N VAL A 526 11.79 2.90 -0.60
CA VAL A 526 12.67 4.07 -0.47
C VAL A 526 13.18 4.41 -1.86
N ASP A 527 13.00 5.67 -2.26
CA ASP A 527 13.34 6.12 -3.61
C ASP A 527 14.86 6.08 -3.86
N GLU A 528 15.65 6.73 -2.98
CA GLU A 528 17.12 6.68 -3.04
C GLU A 528 17.73 6.83 -1.63
N THR A 529 18.91 6.23 -1.45
CA THR A 529 19.72 6.35 -0.24
C THR A 529 21.19 6.43 -0.60
N ASP A 530 21.90 7.35 0.04
CA ASP A 530 23.35 7.51 -0.11
C ASP A 530 24.02 7.12 1.21
N VAL A 531 24.42 5.85 1.34
CA VAL A 531 25.21 5.40 2.50
C VAL A 531 26.71 5.54 2.16
N PRO A 532 27.57 5.98 3.09
CA PRO A 532 28.98 6.24 2.80
C PRO A 532 29.69 4.93 2.53
N LYS A 533 30.65 4.94 1.60
CA LYS A 533 31.40 3.75 1.17
C LYS A 533 32.27 3.16 2.28
N GLU A 534 32.55 3.98 3.28
CA GLU A 534 33.30 3.64 4.46
C GLU A 534 32.51 2.71 5.40
N LEU A 535 31.19 2.60 5.26
CA LEU A 535 30.37 1.65 6.00
C LEU A 535 30.14 0.36 5.19
N LYS A 536 30.65 -0.75 5.73
CA LYS A 536 30.54 -2.10 5.15
C LYS A 536 29.24 -2.80 5.56
N ALA A 537 28.80 -2.58 6.78
CA ALA A 537 27.55 -3.12 7.32
C ALA A 537 26.88 -2.08 8.20
N LEU A 538 25.55 -2.15 8.33
CA LEU A 538 24.74 -1.21 9.10
C LEU A 538 23.82 -2.01 10.02
N LYS A 539 23.67 -1.56 11.27
CA LYS A 539 22.82 -2.21 12.28
C LYS A 539 21.66 -1.32 12.69
N TRP A 540 21.90 -0.04 12.87
CA TRP A 540 20.86 0.94 13.14
C TRP A 540 21.34 2.34 12.79
N VAL A 541 20.40 3.25 12.57
CA VAL A 541 20.65 4.68 12.34
C VAL A 541 19.72 5.51 13.22
N LYS A 542 20.27 6.57 13.83
CA LYS A 542 19.52 7.56 14.60
C LYS A 542 19.44 8.86 13.80
N LEU A 543 18.25 9.45 13.75
CA LEU A 543 18.01 10.66 12.98
C LEU A 543 18.46 11.92 13.74
N LYS A 544 18.92 12.94 13.02
CA LYS A 544 19.36 14.25 13.55
C LYS A 544 18.26 15.03 14.26
N GLY A 545 17.02 14.69 13.95
CA GLY A 545 15.83 15.18 14.61
C GLY A 545 14.66 14.28 14.28
N ASN A 546 13.52 14.60 14.88
CA ASN A 546 12.27 13.90 14.65
C ASN A 546 11.78 14.14 13.20
N THR A 547 11.57 13.07 12.44
CA THR A 547 11.05 13.18 11.06
C THR A 547 9.56 12.90 11.02
N ALA A 548 8.78 13.85 10.49
CA ALA A 548 7.33 13.76 10.47
C ALA A 548 6.84 12.71 9.46
N VAL A 549 5.84 11.93 9.88
CA VAL A 549 5.07 11.00 9.06
C VAL A 549 3.64 11.50 8.96
N ASN A 550 3.22 11.79 7.73
CA ASN A 550 1.87 12.24 7.42
C ASN A 550 1.06 11.07 6.87
N LEU A 551 -0.08 10.77 7.50
CA LEU A 551 -1.03 9.77 7.02
C LEU A 551 -2.25 10.45 6.43
N GLN A 552 -2.66 10.02 5.25
CA GLN A 552 -3.90 10.47 4.62
C GLN A 552 -4.63 9.31 3.95
N ALA A 553 -5.95 9.39 3.92
CA ALA A 553 -6.81 8.48 3.20
C ALA A 553 -7.87 9.25 2.42
N ASN A 554 -8.16 8.80 1.20
CA ASN A 554 -9.20 9.34 0.35
C ASN A 554 -10.11 8.20 -0.08
N ILE A 555 -11.42 8.44 -0.09
CA ILE A 555 -12.42 7.45 -0.49
C ILE A 555 -13.52 8.17 -1.27
N ASN A 556 -14.01 7.48 -2.31
CA ASN A 556 -15.19 7.91 -3.04
C ASN A 556 -16.39 7.12 -2.54
N ILE A 557 -17.40 7.84 -2.05
CA ILE A 557 -18.67 7.28 -1.58
C ILE A 557 -19.81 8.16 -2.11
N THR A 558 -20.98 7.58 -2.40
CA THR A 558 -22.12 8.33 -2.93
C THR A 558 -22.52 9.50 -2.02
N ASP A 559 -22.92 10.63 -2.61
CA ASP A 559 -23.22 11.88 -1.87
C ASP A 559 -24.34 11.73 -0.83
N GLY A 560 -25.28 10.80 -1.09
CA GLY A 560 -26.36 10.47 -0.17
C GLY A 560 -25.94 9.62 1.02
N ALA A 561 -24.77 8.97 0.99
CA ALA A 561 -24.27 8.21 2.12
C ALA A 561 -23.95 9.12 3.32
N GLY A 562 -24.11 8.58 4.53
CA GLY A 562 -23.84 9.31 5.76
C GLY A 562 -22.37 9.66 5.96
N ASP A 563 -22.08 10.23 7.13
CA ASP A 563 -20.72 10.53 7.55
C ASP A 563 -19.93 9.24 7.77
N LEU A 564 -18.79 9.11 7.09
CA LEU A 564 -17.88 7.98 7.21
C LEU A 564 -16.82 8.27 8.28
N GLN A 565 -16.52 7.29 9.12
CA GLN A 565 -15.42 7.33 10.07
C GLN A 565 -14.75 5.97 10.21
N PHE A 566 -13.48 5.96 10.63
CA PHE A 566 -12.90 4.79 11.27
C PHE A 566 -13.25 4.82 12.76
N ASP A 567 -13.97 3.81 13.22
CA ASP A 567 -14.23 3.62 14.65
C ASP A 567 -12.91 3.30 15.38
N GLU A 568 -12.13 2.41 14.78
CA GLU A 568 -10.78 2.05 15.20
C GLU A 568 -9.96 1.72 13.95
N LEU A 569 -8.82 2.40 13.76
CA LEU A 569 -7.84 2.13 12.70
C LEU A 569 -6.54 1.70 13.38
N ILE A 570 -6.06 0.51 13.03
CA ILE A 570 -4.83 -0.07 13.56
C ILE A 570 -3.83 -0.13 12.42
N ILE A 571 -2.66 0.47 12.62
CA ILE A 571 -1.55 0.44 11.66
C ILE A 571 -0.34 -0.16 12.37
N ASP A 572 0.09 -1.33 11.90
CA ASP A 572 1.29 -2.00 12.37
C ASP A 572 2.43 -1.67 11.39
N PHE A 573 3.30 -0.75 11.79
CA PHE A 573 4.53 -0.45 11.07
C PHE A 573 5.58 -1.54 11.36
N PRO A 574 6.53 -1.79 10.44
CA PRO A 574 7.63 -2.72 10.69
C PRO A 574 8.39 -2.36 11.96
N GLN A 575 8.84 -3.38 12.71
CA GLN A 575 9.51 -3.18 14.00
C GLN A 575 10.78 -2.33 13.90
N TYR A 576 11.45 -2.34 12.74
CA TYR A 576 12.67 -1.57 12.52
C TYR A 576 12.43 -0.05 12.45
N ILE A 577 11.19 0.45 12.36
CA ILE A 577 10.91 1.90 12.35
C ILE A 577 10.53 2.37 13.76
N ILE A 578 11.43 3.04 14.46
CA ILE A 578 11.20 3.47 15.84
C ILE A 578 10.67 4.91 15.87
N PHE A 579 9.53 5.09 16.54
CA PHE A 579 8.87 6.37 16.71
C PHE A 579 9.21 7.04 18.05
N ASP A 580 9.05 8.36 18.12
CA ASP A 580 9.09 9.16 19.34
C ASP A 580 7.99 8.72 20.31
N GLU A 581 8.29 8.73 21.61
CA GLU A 581 7.36 8.29 22.67
C GLU A 581 6.04 9.07 22.67
N ASN A 582 6.03 10.32 22.21
CA ASN A 582 4.82 11.15 22.13
C ASN A 582 3.96 10.84 20.89
N SER A 583 4.42 9.99 19.96
CA SER A 583 3.69 9.62 18.75
C SER A 583 2.48 8.72 19.02
N GLY A 584 2.35 8.17 20.24
CA GLY A 584 1.28 7.23 20.59
C GLY A 584 1.41 5.85 19.94
N VAL A 585 2.58 5.54 19.37
CA VAL A 585 2.94 4.25 18.80
C VAL A 585 3.51 3.35 19.90
N ILE A 586 3.09 2.09 19.93
CA ILE A 586 3.52 1.12 20.95
C ILE A 586 4.26 -0.06 20.32
N ASN A 587 5.25 -0.59 21.03
CA ASN A 587 5.83 -1.89 20.70
C ASN A 587 4.76 -2.97 20.89
N TYR A 588 4.40 -3.66 19.81
CA TYR A 588 3.41 -4.71 19.82
C TYR A 588 4.01 -6.04 19.38
N THR A 589 3.60 -7.13 20.03
CA THR A 589 3.90 -8.49 19.60
C THR A 589 2.57 -9.19 19.37
N ASN A 590 2.35 -9.64 18.14
CA ASN A 590 1.17 -10.40 17.79
C ASN A 590 1.17 -11.71 18.61
N PRO A 591 0.17 -11.94 19.46
CA PRO A 591 0.14 -13.12 20.34
C PRO A 591 -0.05 -14.43 19.57
N GLU A 592 -0.57 -14.39 18.34
CA GLU A 592 -0.80 -15.57 17.50
C GLU A 592 0.41 -15.93 16.64
N THR A 593 1.04 -14.93 16.02
CA THR A 593 2.17 -15.15 15.10
C THR A 593 3.54 -14.95 15.75
N GLY A 594 3.60 -14.31 16.92
CA GLY A 594 4.85 -13.87 17.55
C GLY A 594 5.52 -12.70 16.83
N GLU A 595 4.92 -12.18 15.75
CA GLU A 595 5.48 -11.10 14.94
C GLU A 595 5.45 -9.78 15.70
N LYS A 596 6.57 -9.06 15.66
CA LYS A 596 6.75 -7.79 16.34
C LYS A 596 6.54 -6.63 15.37
N SER A 597 5.93 -5.56 15.85
CA SER A 597 5.61 -4.36 15.08
C SER A 597 5.51 -3.13 15.96
N GLN A 598 5.45 -1.97 15.32
CA GLN A 598 5.23 -0.67 15.94
C GLN A 598 3.80 -0.26 15.64
N ARG A 599 2.90 -0.42 16.62
CA ARG A 599 1.46 -0.32 16.45
C ARG A 599 0.93 1.06 16.79
N LEU A 600 0.21 1.67 15.86
CA LEU A 600 -0.60 2.86 16.07
C LEU A 600 -2.09 2.49 16.13
N ILE A 601 -2.81 2.97 17.14
CA ILE A 601 -4.27 2.76 17.27
C ILE A 601 -4.96 4.11 17.28
N LEU A 602 -5.76 4.38 16.25
CA LEU A 602 -6.51 5.63 16.10
C LEU A 602 -8.01 5.35 16.24
N LYS A 603 -8.67 6.04 17.16
CA LYS A 603 -10.11 5.85 17.41
C LYS A 603 -10.93 7.04 16.92
N ASN A 604 -12.14 6.78 16.44
CA ASN A 604 -13.12 7.79 16.04
C ASN A 604 -12.59 8.82 15.03
N GLN A 605 -11.87 8.35 14.00
CA GLN A 605 -11.26 9.18 12.97
C GLN A 605 -12.27 9.47 11.86
N LYS A 606 -12.74 10.73 11.79
CA LYS A 606 -13.77 11.13 10.83
C LYS A 606 -13.16 11.53 9.50
N PHE A 607 -13.82 11.11 8.41
CA PHE A 607 -13.54 11.66 7.10
C PHE A 607 -14.24 13.01 6.93
N ILE A 608 -13.55 13.95 6.29
CA ILE A 608 -14.06 15.29 5.97
C ILE A 608 -14.55 15.29 4.52
N LYS A 609 -15.69 15.95 4.27
CA LYS A 609 -16.26 16.07 2.93
C LYS A 609 -15.49 17.08 2.08
N GLY A 610 -14.83 16.60 1.03
CA GLY A 610 -14.09 17.44 0.07
C GLY A 610 -14.94 17.86 -1.14
N SER A 611 -15.79 16.95 -1.63
CA SER A 611 -16.74 17.18 -2.72
C SER A 611 -18.04 16.41 -2.50
N SER A 612 -18.92 16.30 -3.51
CA SER A 612 -20.13 15.50 -3.42
C SER A 612 -19.81 14.03 -3.13
N THR A 613 -18.82 13.44 -3.79
CA THR A 613 -18.48 12.02 -3.62
C THR A 613 -17.18 11.77 -2.86
N GLU A 614 -16.26 12.73 -2.85
CA GLU A 614 -14.94 12.54 -2.24
C GLU A 614 -14.97 12.86 -0.75
N ARG A 615 -14.43 11.94 0.04
CA ARG A 615 -14.21 12.08 1.49
C ARG A 615 -12.73 11.86 1.78
N THR A 616 -12.15 12.74 2.60
CA THR A 616 -10.71 12.73 2.89
C THR A 616 -10.50 12.70 4.40
N TRP A 617 -9.63 11.81 4.88
CA TRP A 617 -9.11 11.81 6.24
C TRP A 617 -7.63 12.17 6.21
N LYS A 618 -7.21 13.03 7.13
CA LYS A 618 -5.81 13.41 7.34
C LYS A 618 -5.48 13.29 8.81
N TYR A 619 -4.44 12.56 9.12
CA TYR A 619 -3.89 12.48 10.46
C TYR A 619 -2.81 13.54 10.62
N ASN A 620 -3.13 14.64 11.31
CA ASN A 620 -2.25 15.79 11.48
C ASN A 620 -1.43 15.74 12.79
N ASN A 621 -1.56 14.67 13.58
CA ASN A 621 -0.72 14.50 14.75
C ASN A 621 0.65 14.02 14.27
N GLN A 622 1.71 14.71 14.66
CA GLN A 622 3.04 14.46 14.11
C GLN A 622 3.59 13.13 14.66
N LEU A 623 3.38 12.05 13.90
CA LEU A 623 4.14 10.81 14.07
C LEU A 623 5.58 11.13 13.72
N HIS A 624 6.50 10.89 14.65
CA HIS A 624 7.89 11.28 14.48
C HIS A 624 8.80 10.05 14.53
N ILE A 625 9.52 9.77 13.46
CA ILE A 625 10.54 8.72 13.45
C ILE A 625 11.81 9.28 14.10
N THR A 626 12.44 8.48 14.97
CA THR A 626 13.67 8.86 15.70
C THR A 626 14.85 7.94 15.35
N LYS A 627 14.58 6.67 15.04
CA LYS A 627 15.61 5.66 14.79
C LYS A 627 15.10 4.60 13.80
N LEU A 628 15.96 4.11 12.91
CA LEU A 628 15.75 2.87 12.19
C LEU A 628 16.66 1.79 12.78
N ASP A 629 16.09 0.67 13.21
CA ASP A 629 16.77 -0.37 13.98
C ASP A 629 16.67 -1.73 13.28
N PHE A 630 17.77 -2.16 12.68
CA PHE A 630 17.91 -3.41 11.94
C PHE A 630 18.64 -4.47 12.77
N THR A 631 18.62 -4.36 14.10
CA THR A 631 19.38 -5.26 14.98
C THR A 631 18.84 -6.69 15.03
N ASP A 632 17.58 -6.90 14.63
CA ASP A 632 16.99 -8.23 14.59
C ASP A 632 17.68 -9.10 13.53
N SER A 633 17.92 -10.36 13.89
CA SER A 633 18.54 -11.36 13.03
C SER A 633 17.83 -11.55 11.69
N GLU A 634 16.54 -11.21 11.60
CA GLU A 634 15.77 -11.23 10.34
C GLU A 634 16.21 -10.16 9.33
N PHE A 635 16.99 -9.15 9.73
CA PHE A 635 17.45 -8.05 8.90
C PHE A 635 18.95 -8.18 8.58
N GLN A 636 19.29 -9.09 7.65
CA GLN A 636 20.67 -9.24 7.14
C GLN A 636 20.82 -8.58 5.77
N ASN A 637 22.03 -8.11 5.44
CA ASN A 637 22.40 -7.56 4.13
C ASN A 637 21.54 -6.35 3.69
N ILE A 638 21.27 -5.41 4.61
CA ILE A 638 20.53 -4.18 4.31
C ILE A 638 21.31 -3.18 3.46
N LEU A 639 22.59 -3.42 3.19
CA LEU A 639 23.42 -2.64 2.30
C LEU A 639 23.76 -3.44 1.04
N THR A 640 23.58 -2.83 -0.12
CA THR A 640 24.01 -3.38 -1.42
C THR A 640 25.50 -3.15 -1.65
N GLU A 641 26.06 -3.86 -2.64
CA GLU A 641 27.44 -3.61 -3.12
C GLU A 641 27.65 -2.17 -3.60
N ASP A 642 26.59 -1.49 -4.07
CA ASP A 642 26.60 -0.10 -4.49
C ASP A 642 26.36 0.90 -3.32
N HIS A 643 26.38 0.43 -2.06
CA HIS A 643 26.12 1.23 -0.85
C HIS A 643 24.74 1.90 -0.79
N LYS A 644 23.72 1.28 -1.39
CA LYS A 644 22.32 1.64 -1.19
C LYS A 644 21.70 0.83 -0.07
N LEU A 645 20.92 1.49 0.79
CA LEU A 645 20.10 0.88 1.83
C LEU A 645 18.88 0.20 1.21
N ILE A 646 18.74 -1.10 1.43
CA ILE A 646 17.53 -1.87 1.15
C ILE A 646 16.79 -2.04 2.48
N LEU A 647 15.57 -1.52 2.55
CA LEU A 647 14.69 -1.83 3.66
C LEU A 647 14.21 -3.28 3.56
N PRO A 648 14.15 -4.01 4.69
CA PRO A 648 13.57 -5.34 4.72
C PRO A 648 12.17 -5.36 4.11
N GLU A 649 11.82 -6.42 3.38
CA GLU A 649 10.50 -6.64 2.77
C GLU A 649 9.41 -6.93 3.83
N LYS A 650 9.18 -5.98 4.72
CA LYS A 650 8.10 -5.97 5.71
C LYS A 650 7.18 -4.80 5.38
N ASN A 651 5.94 -5.12 5.05
CA ASN A 651 4.91 -4.14 4.75
C ASN A 651 4.26 -3.63 6.03
N ALA A 652 3.78 -2.39 6.03
CA ALA A 652 2.87 -1.94 7.08
C ALA A 652 1.52 -2.65 6.93
N VAL A 653 0.94 -3.14 8.02
CA VAL A 653 -0.36 -3.82 8.02
C VAL A 653 -1.43 -2.88 8.55
N ILE A 654 -2.52 -2.74 7.81
CA ILE A 654 -3.65 -1.86 8.14
C ILE A 654 -4.88 -2.73 8.39
N THR A 655 -5.45 -2.60 9.59
CA THR A 655 -6.67 -3.28 10.03
C THR A 655 -7.56 -2.32 10.81
N GLY A 656 -8.78 -2.75 11.17
CA GLY A 656 -9.66 -1.94 12.01
C GLY A 656 -11.13 -2.12 11.71
N ARG A 657 -11.92 -1.11 12.05
CA ARG A 657 -13.36 -1.01 11.79
C ARG A 657 -13.75 0.37 11.29
N ALA A 658 -14.55 0.42 10.25
CA ALA A 658 -15.18 1.62 9.73
C ALA A 658 -16.69 1.61 10.00
N SER A 659 -17.27 2.79 10.15
CA SER A 659 -18.72 2.97 10.23
C SER A 659 -19.17 4.12 9.35
N VAL A 660 -20.38 4.00 8.84
CA VAL A 660 -21.07 5.08 8.13
C VAL A 660 -22.38 5.36 8.85
N SER A 661 -22.67 6.64 9.07
CA SER A 661 -23.92 7.06 9.70
C SER A 661 -25.10 6.90 8.74
N SER A 662 -26.32 7.15 9.24
CA SER A 662 -27.54 7.05 8.42
C SER A 662 -27.45 7.94 7.18
N GLY A 663 -27.80 7.38 6.01
CA GLY A 663 -27.81 8.10 4.74
C GLY A 663 -28.83 7.51 3.77
N ASN A 664 -28.95 8.13 2.60
CA ASN A 664 -29.74 7.66 1.46
C ASN A 664 -28.82 7.04 0.41
N VAL A 665 -28.98 5.75 0.15
CA VAL A 665 -28.08 4.95 -0.71
C VAL A 665 -28.88 3.95 -1.53
N SER A 666 -28.29 3.47 -2.63
CA SER A 666 -28.75 2.29 -3.36
C SER A 666 -28.41 0.99 -2.63
N LEU A 667 -28.85 -0.16 -3.15
CA LEU A 667 -28.50 -1.47 -2.54
C LEU A 667 -27.01 -1.82 -2.66
N ASP A 668 -26.30 -1.24 -3.63
CA ASP A 668 -24.91 -1.58 -3.96
C ASP A 668 -23.91 -0.45 -3.67
N ASP A 669 -24.36 0.78 -3.37
CA ASP A 669 -23.52 1.98 -3.19
C ASP A 669 -22.40 1.85 -2.15
N LEU A 670 -22.53 0.92 -1.20
CA LEU A 670 -21.65 0.75 -0.05
C LEU A 670 -20.77 -0.51 -0.16
N GLN A 671 -20.77 -1.15 -1.33
CA GLN A 671 -19.98 -2.32 -1.62
C GLN A 671 -18.65 -1.93 -2.26
N ASN A 672 -17.56 -2.56 -1.82
CA ASN A 672 -16.22 -2.42 -2.40
C ASN A 672 -15.73 -0.96 -2.50
N LEU A 673 -15.96 -0.17 -1.46
CA LEU A 673 -15.51 1.21 -1.40
C LEU A 673 -13.99 1.26 -1.34
N ASN A 674 -13.35 1.80 -2.37
CA ASN A 674 -11.90 1.87 -2.46
C ASN A 674 -11.36 3.05 -1.65
N VAL A 675 -10.63 2.74 -0.59
CA VAL A 675 -9.87 3.69 0.22
C VAL A 675 -8.44 3.72 -0.26
N LYS A 676 -8.04 4.88 -0.78
CA LYS A 676 -6.67 5.18 -1.17
C LYS A 676 -5.96 5.81 -0.01
N THR A 677 -5.04 5.08 0.59
CA THR A 677 -4.19 5.60 1.64
C THR A 677 -2.84 5.98 1.11
N SER A 678 -2.25 7.02 1.66
CA SER A 678 -0.84 7.31 1.43
C SER A 678 -0.15 7.73 2.71
N VAL A 679 1.08 7.28 2.83
CA VAL A 679 2.02 7.66 3.87
C VAL A 679 3.12 8.47 3.21
N ASN A 680 3.34 9.68 3.72
CA ASN A 680 4.42 10.54 3.30
C ASN A 680 5.33 10.77 4.52
N VAL A 681 6.58 10.32 4.39
CA VAL A 681 7.65 10.59 5.36
C VAL A 681 8.57 11.62 4.72
N GLU A 682 8.87 12.68 5.44
CA GLU A 682 9.84 13.68 4.97
C GLU A 682 11.26 13.07 4.86
N GLN A 683 12.19 13.81 4.22
CA GLN A 683 13.59 13.37 4.12
C GLN A 683 14.19 13.14 5.52
N MET A 684 14.69 11.93 5.76
CA MET A 684 15.31 11.56 7.03
C MET A 684 16.81 11.87 6.99
N ASN A 685 17.25 12.79 7.84
CA ASN A 685 18.67 13.12 7.99
C ASN A 685 19.28 12.30 9.11
N ILE A 686 20.34 11.55 8.82
CA ILE A 686 20.99 10.67 9.80
C ILE A 686 22.02 11.46 10.61
N GLN A 687 22.03 11.25 11.92
CA GLN A 687 23.06 11.76 12.82
C GLN A 687 24.05 10.67 13.21
N LEU A 688 23.56 9.56 13.77
CA LEU A 688 24.41 8.45 14.21
C LEU A 688 24.12 7.21 13.37
N ALA A 689 25.16 6.48 13.00
CA ALA A 689 25.05 5.17 12.37
C ALA A 689 25.90 4.16 13.16
N ALA A 690 25.32 3.01 13.49
CA ALA A 690 26.08 1.88 14.01
C ALA A 690 26.29 0.83 12.92
N GLY A 691 27.51 0.34 12.79
CA GLY A 691 27.90 -0.52 11.68
C GLY A 691 29.31 -1.08 11.78
N GLU A 692 29.77 -1.70 10.70
CA GLU A 692 31.16 -2.10 10.47
C GLU A 692 31.81 -1.10 9.51
N VAL A 693 32.99 -0.59 9.86
CA VAL A 693 33.73 0.39 9.03
C VAL A 693 34.75 -0.38 8.19
N ASN A 694 34.90 0.00 6.92
CA ASN A 694 35.83 -0.62 5.99
C ASN A 694 37.30 -0.36 6.39
N GLU A 695 38.19 -1.32 6.11
CA GLU A 695 39.61 -1.27 6.48
C GLU A 695 40.42 -0.35 5.53
N ASP A 696 40.00 -0.21 4.27
CA ASP A 696 40.70 0.54 3.21
C ASP A 696 40.40 2.05 3.19
N VAL A 697 39.83 2.58 4.27
CA VAL A 697 39.33 3.96 4.30
C VAL A 697 40.47 4.97 4.34
N ILE A 698 41.64 4.64 4.89
CA ILE A 698 42.72 5.63 5.04
C ILE A 698 43.58 5.68 3.76
N SER A 699 43.47 6.78 3.00
CA SER A 699 44.11 6.92 1.68
C SER A 699 45.61 7.21 1.74
N ASP A 700 46.10 7.82 2.83
CA ASP A 700 47.50 8.20 3.00
C ASP A 700 47.99 7.85 4.41
N ASN A 701 49.01 7.00 4.50
CA ASN A 701 49.65 6.70 5.77
C ASN A 701 50.48 7.90 6.23
N PRO A 702 50.19 8.47 7.41
CA PRO A 702 50.94 9.59 7.92
C PRO A 702 52.38 9.17 8.25
N HIS A 703 53.33 10.06 7.98
CA HIS A 703 54.73 9.82 8.28
C HIS A 703 55.38 11.09 8.84
N THR A 704 56.41 10.91 9.66
CA THR A 704 57.31 11.98 10.09
C THR A 704 58.75 11.53 10.01
N SER A 705 59.69 12.46 10.12
CA SER A 705 61.12 12.17 10.11
C SER A 705 61.86 12.92 11.22
N ILE A 706 62.74 12.22 11.92
CA ILE A 706 63.72 12.79 12.84
C ILE A 706 65.01 13.03 12.05
N ASN A 707 65.57 14.25 12.10
CA ASN A 707 66.77 14.61 11.35
C ASN A 707 68.00 14.60 12.27
N LEU A 708 68.99 13.80 11.90
CA LEU A 708 70.26 13.62 12.61
C LEU A 708 71.47 13.93 11.71
N GLY A 709 71.21 14.45 10.50
CA GLY A 709 72.18 14.65 9.43
C GLY A 709 73.23 15.73 9.72
N ASP A 710 73.05 16.56 10.76
CA ASP A 710 74.02 17.59 11.15
C ASP A 710 74.93 17.17 12.31
N LEU A 711 74.78 15.93 12.84
CA LEU A 711 75.74 15.37 13.80
C LEU A 711 77.16 15.44 13.22
N SER A 712 78.14 15.87 14.02
CA SER A 712 79.52 15.98 13.56
C SER A 712 80.05 14.62 13.06
N ASP A 713 80.89 14.62 12.02
CA ASP A 713 81.49 13.40 11.45
C ASP A 713 82.19 12.54 12.51
N TYR A 714 82.69 13.17 13.58
CA TYR A 714 83.31 12.52 14.75
C TYR A 714 82.38 11.55 15.51
N LEU A 715 81.05 11.71 15.42
CA LEU A 715 80.06 10.77 15.98
C LEU A 715 79.48 9.80 14.92
N LYS A 716 79.62 10.10 13.63
CA LYS A 716 79.02 9.32 12.53
C LYS A 716 79.92 8.22 11.98
N GLU A 717 81.24 8.39 12.08
CA GLU A 717 82.24 7.43 11.61
C GLU A 717 82.78 6.56 12.75
N GLY A 718 82.32 5.29 12.81
CA GLY A 718 82.88 4.27 13.70
C GLY A 718 82.35 4.24 15.14
N SER A 719 81.38 5.08 15.49
CA SER A 719 80.77 5.14 16.84
C SER A 719 79.40 4.44 16.89
N ALA A 720 79.14 3.70 17.97
CA ALA A 720 77.82 3.13 18.26
C ALA A 720 77.20 3.81 19.49
N LEU A 721 76.02 4.42 19.34
CA LEU A 721 75.29 5.06 20.43
C LEU A 721 74.46 4.03 21.21
N TYR A 722 74.42 4.16 22.53
CA TYR A 722 73.63 3.31 23.41
C TYR A 722 72.60 4.14 24.17
N LEU A 723 71.35 3.69 24.20
CA LEU A 723 70.26 4.49 24.73
C LEU A 723 69.40 3.69 25.71
N PRO A 724 69.89 3.45 26.93
CA PRO A 724 69.19 2.63 27.92
C PRO A 724 67.88 3.27 28.41
N ASN A 725 67.66 4.56 28.15
CA ASN A 725 66.50 5.32 28.58
C ASN A 725 65.72 5.98 27.41
N ALA A 726 65.91 5.51 26.16
CA ALA A 726 65.15 6.00 25.03
C ALA A 726 63.65 5.71 25.19
N ASN A 727 62.81 6.74 25.01
CA ASN A 727 61.36 6.58 24.96
C ASN A 727 60.72 7.54 23.95
N PHE A 728 59.63 7.11 23.33
CA PHE A 728 58.78 7.95 22.49
C PHE A 728 57.42 8.06 23.17
N GLN A 729 57.03 9.27 23.49
CA GLN A 729 55.72 9.57 24.05
C GLN A 729 54.80 10.00 22.93
N LEU A 730 53.68 9.30 22.76
CA LEU A 730 52.68 9.61 21.75
C LEU A 730 51.39 10.03 22.44
N THR A 731 50.85 11.18 22.06
CA THR A 731 49.54 11.66 22.52
C THR A 731 48.64 11.82 21.31
N THR A 732 47.43 11.28 21.36
CA THR A 732 46.54 11.30 20.20
C THR A 732 45.08 11.30 20.62
N THR A 733 44.26 12.00 19.84
CA THR A 733 42.81 12.03 19.98
C THR A 733 42.17 11.39 18.76
N ASN A 734 41.15 10.57 19.00
CA ASN A 734 40.37 9.96 17.94
C ASN A 734 39.06 10.74 17.75
N PRO A 735 38.93 11.52 16.66
CA PRO A 735 37.69 12.23 16.37
C PRO A 735 36.62 11.31 15.78
N ILE A 736 36.98 10.08 15.43
CA ILE A 736 36.08 9.08 14.88
C ILE A 736 35.53 8.27 16.05
N GLY A 737 34.22 8.05 16.09
CA GLY A 737 33.56 7.24 17.13
C GLY A 737 33.93 5.75 17.10
N VAL A 738 35.03 5.38 16.45
CA VAL A 738 35.48 4.01 16.19
C VAL A 738 36.91 3.85 16.68
N PRO A 739 37.25 2.87 17.53
CA PRO A 739 38.63 2.67 17.97
C PRO A 739 39.57 2.37 16.80
N ILE A 740 40.78 2.93 16.81
CA ILE A 740 41.76 2.81 15.71
C ILE A 740 43.01 2.09 16.24
N ASN A 741 43.37 0.98 15.61
CA ASN A 741 44.67 0.35 15.78
C ASN A 741 45.72 1.09 14.94
N VAL A 742 46.88 1.40 15.51
CA VAL A 742 47.97 2.05 14.76
C VAL A 742 49.23 1.21 14.86
N ASP A 743 49.72 0.76 13.71
CA ASP A 743 51.02 0.11 13.59
C ASP A 743 52.08 1.15 13.23
N LEU A 744 53.15 1.23 14.02
CA LEU A 744 54.26 2.15 13.80
C LEU A 744 55.45 1.41 13.20
N ILE A 745 56.06 1.99 12.18
CA ILE A 745 57.22 1.44 11.49
C ILE A 745 58.35 2.47 11.49
N PHE A 746 59.49 2.08 12.07
CA PHE A 746 60.69 2.91 12.17
C PHE A 746 61.71 2.47 11.13
N THR A 747 62.14 3.41 10.28
CA THR A 747 63.10 3.18 9.20
C THR A 747 64.26 4.17 9.28
N PRO A 748 65.45 3.76 9.76
CA PRO A 748 66.63 4.61 9.78
C PRO A 748 67.31 4.67 8.40
N TYR A 749 67.79 5.86 8.02
CA TYR A 749 68.46 6.15 6.76
C TYR A 749 69.87 6.69 6.98
N LYS A 750 70.82 6.29 6.12
CA LYS A 750 72.18 6.82 6.07
C LYS A 750 72.60 7.04 4.62
N ASN A 751 73.14 8.22 4.30
CA ASN A 751 73.45 8.68 2.96
C ASN A 751 72.27 8.51 1.98
N GLY A 752 71.04 8.77 2.46
CA GLY A 752 69.81 8.62 1.69
C GLY A 752 69.35 7.19 1.41
N ASN A 753 70.03 6.17 1.93
CA ASN A 753 69.63 4.76 1.80
C ASN A 753 69.13 4.21 3.14
N PRO A 754 68.07 3.37 3.15
CA PRO A 754 67.61 2.73 4.37
C PRO A 754 68.70 1.75 4.86
N LEU A 755 68.95 1.73 6.17
CA LEU A 755 69.84 0.76 6.78
C LEU A 755 69.22 -0.65 6.71
N ALA A 756 70.06 -1.68 6.73
CA ALA A 756 69.61 -3.09 6.71
C ALA A 756 68.72 -3.46 7.92
N SER A 757 68.73 -2.65 8.97
CA SER A 757 67.84 -2.74 10.13
C SER A 757 66.43 -2.18 9.88
N GLY A 758 66.11 -1.62 8.71
CA GLY A 758 64.85 -0.94 8.44
C GLY A 758 63.58 -1.79 8.60
N GLY A 759 62.46 -1.13 8.91
CA GLY A 759 61.16 -1.78 9.13
C GLY A 759 60.92 -2.25 10.57
N LEU A 760 61.56 -1.61 11.56
CA LEU A 760 61.45 -1.99 12.97
C LEU A 760 60.07 -1.61 13.52
N ARG A 761 59.48 -2.50 14.31
CA ARG A 761 58.13 -2.32 14.85
C ARG A 761 58.12 -2.50 16.37
N PRO A 762 57.27 -1.77 17.09
CA PRO A 762 56.96 -2.09 18.48
C PRO A 762 56.41 -3.52 18.61
N ASP A 763 56.58 -4.12 19.79
CA ASP A 763 56.18 -5.51 20.05
C ASP A 763 54.65 -5.67 20.16
N LYS A 764 53.92 -4.56 20.29
CA LYS A 764 52.46 -4.50 20.43
C LYS A 764 51.91 -3.34 19.60
N THR A 765 50.83 -3.58 18.86
CA THR A 765 50.03 -2.54 18.20
C THR A 765 49.36 -1.64 19.24
N MET A 766 49.33 -0.32 19.00
CA MET A 766 48.62 0.61 19.87
C MET A 766 47.14 0.71 19.44
N THR A 767 46.22 0.85 20.40
CA THR A 767 44.79 1.06 20.11
C THR A 767 44.36 2.39 20.67
N ILE A 768 44.05 3.34 19.80
CA ILE A 768 43.48 4.63 20.16
C ILE A 768 41.99 4.42 20.44
N ALA A 769 41.56 4.74 21.66
CA ALA A 769 40.17 4.61 22.06
C ALA A 769 39.25 5.51 21.21
N ALA A 770 38.00 5.10 21.02
CA ALA A 770 36.96 6.00 20.52
C ALA A 770 36.66 7.09 21.57
N TYR A 771 36.03 8.17 21.13
CA TYR A 771 35.45 9.19 21.99
C TYR A 771 34.41 8.58 22.96
N ASP A 772 34.48 8.90 24.26
CA ASP A 772 33.52 8.42 25.28
C ASP A 772 32.24 9.28 25.24
N ASP A 773 31.09 8.64 25.08
CA ASP A 773 29.71 9.17 25.10
C ASP A 773 29.10 9.64 23.76
N LEU A 774 28.28 8.75 23.21
CA LEU A 774 27.22 9.05 22.24
C LEU A 774 25.89 9.43 22.94
N ASN A 775 25.95 9.76 24.23
CA ASN A 775 24.81 10.29 24.97
C ASN A 775 24.78 11.81 24.83
N SER A 776 23.76 12.30 24.13
CA SER A 776 23.59 13.68 23.69
C SER A 776 23.32 14.71 24.80
N SER A 777 23.79 14.52 26.03
CA SER A 777 23.46 15.38 27.18
C SER A 777 24.65 16.04 27.90
N GLU A 778 25.90 15.71 27.58
CA GLU A 778 27.07 16.31 28.23
C GLU A 778 28.05 16.90 27.19
N GLU A 779 28.70 18.02 27.51
CA GLU A 779 29.67 18.68 26.64
C GLU A 779 30.85 17.75 26.32
N GLU A 780 31.18 17.66 25.04
CA GLU A 780 32.11 16.67 24.54
C GLU A 780 33.58 16.98 24.91
N THR A 781 34.30 16.05 25.56
CA THR A 781 35.75 16.08 25.73
C THR A 781 36.42 14.88 25.05
N ALA A 782 37.20 15.15 23.98
CA ALA A 782 37.84 14.09 23.22
C ALA A 782 38.80 13.29 24.09
N LYS A 783 38.55 11.97 24.21
CA LYS A 783 39.40 11.09 25.01
C LYS A 783 40.79 11.07 24.39
N THR A 784 41.75 11.62 25.14
CA THR A 784 43.14 11.68 24.73
C THR A 784 43.83 10.39 25.14
N SER A 785 44.29 9.60 24.17
CA SER A 785 45.09 8.40 24.41
C SER A 785 46.58 8.79 24.51
N LYS A 786 47.28 8.27 25.51
CA LYS A 786 48.70 8.56 25.77
C LYS A 786 49.49 7.26 25.83
N PHE A 787 50.52 7.13 25.01
CA PHE A 787 51.34 5.93 24.88
C PHE A 787 52.81 6.25 25.09
N ILE A 788 53.55 5.30 25.66
CA ILE A 788 55.01 5.39 25.78
C ILE A 788 55.65 4.16 25.14
N LEU A 789 56.40 4.38 24.07
CA LEU A 789 57.18 3.36 23.38
C LEU A 789 58.58 3.36 23.96
N ALA A 790 58.98 2.28 24.61
CA ALA A 790 60.29 2.19 25.24
C ALA A 790 60.78 0.74 25.29
N THR A 791 62.06 0.56 25.61
CA THR A 791 62.61 -0.78 25.84
C THR A 791 61.91 -1.46 27.04
N PRO A 792 61.80 -2.80 27.06
CA PRO A 792 61.28 -3.52 28.22
C PRO A 792 62.01 -3.18 29.53
N GLU A 793 63.31 -2.87 29.46
CA GLU A 793 64.12 -2.45 30.61
C GLU A 793 63.68 -1.10 31.17
N TYR A 794 63.32 -0.13 30.32
CA TYR A 794 62.80 1.16 30.76
C TYR A 794 61.42 1.00 31.41
N ILE A 795 60.53 0.22 30.79
CA ILE A 795 59.18 -0.02 31.32
C ILE A 795 59.24 -0.67 32.71
N ALA A 796 60.17 -1.60 32.93
CA ALA A 796 60.36 -2.26 34.23
C ALA A 796 60.83 -1.31 35.36
N LYS A 797 61.47 -0.18 35.03
CA LYS A 797 61.88 0.85 36.01
C LYS A 797 60.71 1.74 36.47
N GLY A 798 59.58 1.70 35.75
CA GLY A 798 58.39 2.52 36.01
C GLY A 798 58.17 3.57 34.92
N ILE A 799 56.93 3.68 34.45
CA ILE A 799 56.50 4.66 33.44
C ILE A 799 55.72 5.82 34.08
N PRO A 800 55.63 6.99 33.44
CA PRO A 800 54.81 8.10 33.91
C PRO A 800 53.33 7.74 34.05
N GLU A 801 52.64 8.35 35.03
CA GLU A 801 51.21 8.13 35.27
C GLU A 801 50.36 8.60 34.08
N GLY A 802 49.33 7.81 33.74
CA GLY A 802 48.41 8.13 32.64
C GLY A 802 48.86 7.72 31.24
N PHE A 803 50.02 7.06 31.10
CA PHE A 803 50.51 6.50 29.83
C PHE A 803 50.32 4.97 29.76
N GLU A 804 49.96 4.46 28.58
CA GLU A 804 50.02 3.02 28.26
C GLU A 804 51.41 2.66 27.74
N ALA A 805 52.05 1.65 28.33
CA ALA A 805 53.34 1.14 27.86
C ALA A 805 53.18 0.26 26.60
N ILE A 806 53.91 0.62 25.56
CA ILE A 806 54.06 -0.15 24.32
C ILE A 806 55.52 -0.63 24.26
N PRO A 807 55.81 -1.91 24.58
CA PRO A 807 57.16 -2.44 24.53
C PRO A 807 57.75 -2.37 23.12
N PHE A 808 59.00 -1.93 23.00
CA PHE A 808 59.74 -1.89 21.74
C PHE A 808 61.13 -2.51 21.92
N SER A 809 61.20 -3.84 21.86
CA SER A 809 62.43 -4.60 22.10
C SER A 809 63.56 -4.27 21.13
N GLN A 810 63.22 -3.85 19.90
CA GLN A 810 64.19 -3.51 18.86
C GLN A 810 64.61 -2.04 18.85
N LEU A 811 64.14 -1.21 19.79
CA LEU A 811 64.35 0.24 19.78
C LEU A 811 65.84 0.63 19.70
N GLN A 812 66.71 -0.10 20.37
CA GLN A 812 68.17 0.12 20.32
C GLN A 812 68.73 -0.01 18.90
N SER A 813 68.12 -0.82 18.03
CA SER A 813 68.56 -1.03 16.64
C SER A 813 68.18 0.11 15.70
N VAL A 814 67.27 1.01 16.13
CA VAL A 814 66.84 2.18 15.33
C VAL A 814 68.01 3.18 15.15
N ILE A 815 68.92 3.27 16.12
CA ILE A 815 69.97 4.30 16.17
C ILE A 815 71.35 3.75 16.55
N LYS A 816 71.48 2.43 16.73
CA LYS A 816 72.76 1.75 17.02
C LYS A 816 73.85 2.18 16.03
N ASP A 817 73.53 2.11 14.73
CA ASP A 817 74.33 2.72 13.68
C ASP A 817 73.76 4.12 13.45
N VAL A 818 74.45 5.16 13.93
CA VAL A 818 73.96 6.55 13.92
C VAL A 818 73.48 6.90 12.50
N PRO A 819 72.15 7.07 12.29
CA PRO A 819 71.58 7.38 10.99
C PRO A 819 71.57 8.90 10.76
N ASP A 820 71.39 9.32 9.51
CA ASP A 820 71.18 10.72 9.15
C ASP A 820 69.70 11.12 9.35
N SER A 821 68.78 10.17 9.25
CA SER A 821 67.37 10.41 9.60
C SER A 821 66.65 9.13 9.99
N ILE A 822 65.54 9.26 10.73
CA ILE A 822 64.64 8.15 11.06
C ILE A 822 63.25 8.53 10.58
N VAL A 823 62.71 7.79 9.61
CA VAL A 823 61.32 7.94 9.17
C VAL A 823 60.43 7.05 10.03
N ILE A 824 59.33 7.60 10.52
CA ILE A 824 58.31 6.92 11.30
C ILE A 824 57.02 6.95 10.49
N ASP A 825 56.60 5.80 9.98
CA ASP A 825 55.31 5.62 9.31
C ASP A 825 54.29 5.12 10.34
N ALA A 826 53.09 5.71 10.36
CA ALA A 826 51.96 5.19 11.11
C ALA A 826 50.93 4.62 10.14
N ILE A 827 50.46 3.40 10.40
CA ILE A 827 49.43 2.72 9.61
C ILE A 827 48.19 2.59 10.50
N PRO A 828 47.22 3.49 10.40
CA PRO A 828 45.99 3.40 11.16
C PRO A 828 45.03 2.40 10.48
N THR A 829 44.35 1.59 11.28
CA THR A 829 43.31 0.64 10.82
C THR A 829 42.17 0.66 11.84
N PRO A 830 40.90 0.72 11.41
CA PRO A 830 39.78 0.54 12.33
C PRO A 830 39.92 -0.78 13.07
N LYS A 831 39.74 -0.78 14.40
CA LYS A 831 39.72 -2.04 15.16
C LYS A 831 38.58 -2.91 14.63
N ALA A 832 38.79 -4.20 14.43
CA ALA A 832 37.71 -5.09 14.00
C ALA A 832 36.57 -5.15 15.04
N VAL A 833 35.32 -5.29 14.57
CA VAL A 833 34.15 -5.48 15.42
C VAL A 833 34.23 -6.84 16.12
N GLU A 834 34.17 -6.85 17.46
CA GLU A 834 34.20 -8.07 18.27
C GLU A 834 32.84 -8.28 18.97
N GLY A 835 32.15 -9.39 18.67
CA GLY A 835 30.89 -9.75 19.32
C GLY A 835 29.76 -8.77 19.03
N GLU A 836 29.14 -8.21 20.09
CA GLU A 836 28.04 -7.23 19.98
C GLU A 836 28.50 -5.76 19.96
N ASN A 837 29.79 -5.49 20.03
CA ASN A 837 30.34 -4.14 20.12
C ASN A 837 30.58 -3.54 18.73
N TRP A 838 29.51 -3.06 18.10
CA TRP A 838 29.55 -2.41 16.80
C TRP A 838 30.16 -1.02 16.86
N HIS A 839 30.77 -0.58 15.76
CA HIS A 839 31.25 0.78 15.62
C HIS A 839 30.07 1.73 15.55
N THR A 840 30.15 2.87 16.23
CA THR A 840 29.15 3.94 16.11
C THR A 840 29.82 5.20 15.60
N VAL A 841 29.33 5.71 14.48
CA VAL A 841 29.87 6.87 13.78
C VAL A 841 28.86 8.01 13.87
N ASP A 842 29.32 9.20 14.20
CA ASP A 842 28.55 10.42 14.08
C ASP A 842 28.77 11.03 12.69
N LEU A 843 27.78 10.87 11.82
CA LEU A 843 27.76 11.36 10.43
C LEU A 843 27.40 12.84 10.33
N SER A 844 26.97 13.47 11.43
CA SER A 844 26.69 14.91 11.46
C SER A 844 27.95 15.76 11.65
N LYS A 845 29.06 15.13 12.04
CA LYS A 845 30.37 15.78 12.20
C LYS A 845 31.19 15.60 10.94
N GLY A 846 31.52 16.72 10.29
CA GLY A 846 32.52 16.73 9.23
C GLY A 846 33.86 16.25 9.78
N GLY A 847 34.55 15.39 9.03
CA GLY A 847 35.78 14.71 9.46
C GLY A 847 36.79 15.65 10.13
N SER A 848 37.48 15.11 11.14
CA SER A 848 38.60 15.78 11.79
C SER A 848 39.84 14.91 11.64
N GLN A 849 41.00 15.56 11.55
CA GLN A 849 42.30 14.91 11.42
C GLN A 849 42.63 14.17 12.72
N VAL A 850 43.12 12.92 12.64
CA VAL A 850 43.79 12.29 13.79
C VAL A 850 45.17 12.90 13.88
N LEU A 851 45.40 13.63 14.96
CA LEU A 851 46.70 14.21 15.29
C LEU A 851 47.38 13.25 16.27
N ILE A 852 48.57 12.78 15.89
CA ILE A 852 49.45 12.03 16.78
C ILE A 852 50.63 12.95 17.10
N ASP A 853 50.57 13.55 18.28
CA ASP A 853 51.67 14.35 18.81
C ASP A 853 52.76 13.39 19.31
N CYS A 854 53.86 13.33 18.59
CA CYS A 854 55.03 12.52 18.89
C CYS A 854 56.09 13.38 19.60
N ASN A 855 56.37 13.05 20.85
CA ASN A 855 57.47 13.61 21.62
C ASN A 855 58.54 12.52 21.78
N ALA A 856 59.61 12.62 20.98
CA ALA A 856 60.79 11.78 21.11
C ALA A 856 61.68 12.39 22.20
N ASP A 857 61.95 11.62 23.25
CA ASP A 857 62.86 11.99 24.34
C ASP A 857 63.90 10.88 24.51
N VAL A 858 65.07 11.13 23.91
CA VAL A 858 66.11 10.12 23.75
C VAL A 858 67.43 10.67 24.28
N PRO A 859 67.69 10.54 25.60
CA PRO A 859 68.93 11.01 26.19
C PRO A 859 70.12 10.18 25.68
N PHE A 860 71.18 10.87 25.28
CA PHE A 860 72.44 10.25 24.88
C PHE A 860 73.22 9.80 26.11
N VAL A 861 73.43 8.50 26.18
CA VAL A 861 74.24 7.88 27.21
C VAL A 861 75.39 7.17 26.53
N LEU A 862 76.58 7.25 27.11
CA LEU A 862 77.72 6.55 26.56
C LEU A 862 77.53 5.04 26.75
N GLY A 863 77.51 4.35 25.61
CA GLY A 863 77.50 2.90 25.55
C GLY A 863 78.89 2.29 25.67
N LYS A 864 78.93 0.97 25.81
CA LYS A 864 80.15 0.16 25.83
C LYS A 864 81.01 0.24 24.55
N ASP A 865 80.56 0.91 23.50
CA ASP A 865 81.17 0.92 22.18
C ASP A 865 81.30 2.35 21.58
N VAL A 866 81.42 3.39 22.42
CA VAL A 866 81.64 4.77 21.94
C VAL A 866 83.10 5.01 21.58
N ASN A 867 83.35 5.71 20.46
CA ASN A 867 84.67 6.12 19.99
C ASN A 867 84.74 7.66 19.89
N ILE A 868 85.63 8.31 20.65
CA ILE A 868 85.88 9.75 20.58
C ILE A 868 87.29 9.95 20.05
N VAL A 869 87.46 10.80 19.03
CA VAL A 869 88.78 11.18 18.50
C VAL A 869 88.88 12.70 18.50
N TYR A 870 89.81 13.23 19.29
CA TYR A 870 90.11 14.67 19.39
C TYR A 870 91.58 14.92 19.06
N LYS A 871 91.87 16.01 18.34
CA LYS A 871 93.23 16.42 17.98
C LYS A 871 93.43 17.88 18.35
N ASP A 872 94.56 18.17 18.97
CA ASP A 872 95.00 19.52 19.28
C ASP A 872 96.48 19.69 18.89
N THR A 873 96.96 20.90 18.65
CA THR A 873 98.35 21.13 18.26
C THR A 873 98.96 22.26 19.08
N ILE A 874 100.12 21.99 19.67
CA ILE A 874 100.99 23.00 20.26
C ILE A 874 102.09 23.31 19.24
N ASP A 875 102.31 24.57 18.89
CA ASP A 875 103.28 25.02 17.88
C ASP A 875 104.31 26.03 18.43
N ASN A 876 105.22 26.50 17.57
CA ASN A 876 106.32 27.44 17.84
C ASN A 876 107.29 27.03 18.96
N ILE A 877 107.48 25.73 19.20
CA ILE A 877 108.41 25.25 20.22
C ILE A 877 109.85 25.66 19.91
N GLN A 878 110.22 25.82 18.63
CA GLN A 878 111.57 26.23 18.24
C GLN A 878 111.90 27.65 18.65
N ASP A 879 111.00 28.62 18.49
CA ASP A 879 111.30 30.02 18.84
C ASP A 879 111.75 30.18 20.31
N ASP A 880 111.19 29.36 21.22
CA ASP A 880 111.54 29.37 22.64
C ASP A 880 112.79 28.56 23.00
N THR A 881 113.22 27.64 22.12
CA THR A 881 114.25 26.66 22.42
C THR A 881 115.48 26.73 21.51
N ASP A 882 115.39 27.46 20.39
CA ASP A 882 116.43 27.60 19.37
C ASP A 882 117.71 28.21 19.95
N ASP A 883 117.60 29.27 20.75
CA ASP A 883 118.75 29.90 21.45
C ASP A 883 119.52 28.90 22.32
N ILE A 884 118.82 27.90 22.88
CA ILE A 884 119.37 26.88 23.77
C ILE A 884 119.99 25.77 22.93
N PHE A 885 119.32 25.32 21.88
CA PHE A 885 119.82 24.28 20.98
C PHE A 885 120.95 24.76 20.04
N GLU A 886 121.09 26.08 19.84
CA GLU A 886 122.25 26.71 19.19
C GLU A 886 123.49 26.70 20.10
N LYS A 887 123.30 26.99 21.40
CA LYS A 887 124.41 27.16 22.37
C LYS A 887 124.76 25.90 23.15
N ALA A 888 123.92 24.86 23.07
CA ALA A 888 124.13 23.59 23.74
C ALA A 888 123.58 22.40 22.95
N THR A 889 124.31 21.27 23.00
CA THR A 889 123.79 19.97 22.53
C THR A 889 122.98 19.30 23.64
N ALA A 890 121.69 19.06 23.40
CA ALA A 890 120.83 18.25 24.27
C ALA A 890 120.32 17.03 23.49
N SER A 891 120.40 15.84 24.09
CA SER A 891 119.95 14.58 23.46
C SER A 891 118.59 14.08 23.98
N GLU A 892 118.04 14.70 25.01
CA GLU A 892 116.76 14.34 25.62
C GLU A 892 116.02 15.59 26.14
N ILE A 893 114.72 15.68 25.83
CA ILE A 893 113.78 16.59 26.48
C ILE A 893 112.71 15.78 27.20
N SER A 894 112.23 16.27 28.33
CA SER A 894 111.10 15.71 29.06
C SER A 894 109.94 16.70 29.01
N ILE A 895 108.81 16.27 28.48
CA ILE A 895 107.57 17.03 28.45
C ILE A 895 106.69 16.54 29.60
N LYS A 896 106.24 17.44 30.46
CA LYS A 896 105.25 17.17 31.49
C LYS A 896 103.90 17.67 30.99
N ALA A 897 102.96 16.75 30.73
CA ALA A 897 101.59 17.05 30.34
C ALA A 897 100.63 16.71 31.48
N THR A 898 99.96 17.72 32.04
CA THR A 898 98.88 17.53 33.01
C THR A 898 97.55 17.69 32.29
N VAL A 899 96.80 16.59 32.14
CA VAL A 899 95.50 16.55 31.45
C VAL A 899 94.38 16.51 32.48
N TYR A 900 93.45 17.45 32.34
CA TYR A 900 92.20 17.54 33.07
C TYR A 900 91.08 16.94 32.20
N ASN A 901 90.47 15.86 32.66
CA ASN A 901 89.40 15.17 31.94
C ASN A 901 88.08 15.18 32.73
N GLY A 902 87.10 15.93 32.24
CA GLY A 902 85.75 16.00 32.78
C GLY A 902 84.78 15.01 32.14
N LEU A 903 85.20 14.28 31.11
CA LEU A 903 84.36 13.25 30.48
C LEU A 903 84.33 11.99 31.34
N PRO A 904 83.18 11.28 31.44
CA PRO A 904 83.07 10.01 32.15
C PRO A 904 83.64 8.85 31.31
N LEU A 905 84.77 9.08 30.65
CA LEU A 905 85.48 8.16 29.75
C LEU A 905 86.97 8.25 30.03
N GLU A 906 87.66 7.11 30.07
CA GLU A 906 89.12 7.10 30.07
C GLU A 906 89.63 7.47 28.66
N LEU A 907 90.65 8.33 28.60
CA LEU A 907 91.21 8.82 27.35
C LEU A 907 92.66 8.32 27.18
N ALA A 908 93.04 7.95 25.97
CA ALA A 908 94.41 7.69 25.58
C ALA A 908 94.97 8.94 24.86
N LEU A 909 96.08 9.46 25.38
CA LEU A 909 96.85 10.55 24.78
C LEU A 909 98.03 9.97 24.01
N LYS A 910 98.07 10.26 22.72
CA LYS A 910 99.21 10.07 21.83
C LYS A 910 99.77 11.44 21.44
N VAL A 911 101.09 11.55 21.43
CA VAL A 911 101.77 12.78 21.02
C VAL A 911 102.51 12.52 19.71
N ILE A 912 102.26 13.35 18.71
CA ILE A 912 102.85 13.26 17.38
C ILE A 912 103.77 14.48 17.18
N PRO A 913 105.08 14.29 16.99
CA PRO A 913 106.01 15.40 16.78
C PRO A 913 105.83 16.03 15.40
N LEU A 914 105.89 17.36 15.33
CA LEU A 914 105.81 18.12 14.10
C LEU A 914 107.13 18.86 13.83
N SER A 915 107.52 18.89 12.56
CA SER A 915 108.72 19.59 12.06
C SER A 915 108.53 21.11 12.05
N THR A 916 109.62 21.87 11.88
CA THR A 916 109.64 23.34 11.66
C THR A 916 108.46 23.85 10.83
N GLY A 917 107.72 24.82 11.35
CA GLY A 917 106.49 25.40 10.79
C GLY A 917 105.24 24.50 10.90
N CYS A 918 105.29 23.44 11.72
CA CYS A 918 104.24 22.44 11.89
C CYS A 918 103.73 21.78 10.60
N VAL A 919 104.57 21.71 9.56
CA VAL A 919 104.16 21.30 8.20
C VAL A 919 104.16 19.79 7.94
N SER A 920 104.87 19.00 8.76
CA SER A 920 104.91 17.53 8.62
C SER A 920 105.28 16.84 9.92
N THR A 921 104.92 15.56 10.06
CA THR A 921 105.28 14.75 11.23
C THR A 921 106.76 14.35 11.18
N ILE A 922 107.49 14.43 12.30
CA ILE A 922 108.85 13.90 12.40
C ILE A 922 108.79 12.37 12.55
N ASP A 923 109.62 11.65 11.80
CA ASP A 923 109.63 10.19 11.79
C ASP A 923 110.09 9.61 13.15
N SER A 924 109.46 8.53 13.59
CA SER A 924 109.80 7.77 14.81
C SER A 924 111.25 7.22 14.85
N ASN A 925 111.92 7.16 13.70
CA ASN A 925 113.33 6.81 13.57
C ASN A 925 114.26 7.97 13.98
N ASP A 926 113.78 9.21 13.93
CA ASP A 926 114.55 10.42 14.25
C ASP A 926 114.35 10.87 15.70
N LEU A 927 113.11 10.76 16.22
CA LEU A 927 112.73 11.04 17.61
C LEU A 927 111.93 9.89 18.20
N SER A 928 112.28 9.46 19.42
CA SER A 928 111.45 8.50 20.17
C SER A 928 110.66 9.19 21.28
N PHE A 929 109.36 8.90 21.36
CA PHE A 929 108.46 9.37 22.41
C PHE A 929 108.05 8.20 23.30
N THR A 930 108.32 8.29 24.59
CA THR A 930 107.92 7.26 25.56
C THR A 930 107.31 7.93 26.78
N PHE A 931 106.14 7.46 27.19
CA PHE A 931 105.52 7.87 28.45
C PHE A 931 106.20 7.16 29.64
N ASP A 932 105.98 7.63 30.87
CA ASP A 932 106.59 7.04 32.08
C ASP A 932 106.32 5.54 32.28
N ASN A 933 105.21 5.05 31.72
CA ASN A 933 104.82 3.64 31.73
C ASN A 933 105.57 2.79 30.68
N GLY A 934 106.48 3.38 29.90
CA GLY A 934 107.25 2.73 28.83
C GLY A 934 106.47 2.50 27.52
N LYS A 935 105.22 2.97 27.42
CA LYS A 935 104.38 2.84 26.22
C LYS A 935 104.48 4.06 25.31
N GLU A 936 103.99 3.92 24.08
CA GLU A 936 103.87 4.99 23.08
C GLU A 936 102.64 5.90 23.32
N GLU A 937 101.76 5.54 24.25
CA GLU A 937 100.55 6.28 24.62
C GLU A 937 100.41 6.36 26.16
N GLY A 938 99.90 7.48 26.64
CA GLY A 938 99.58 7.72 28.04
C GLY A 938 98.07 7.66 28.27
N TYR A 939 97.63 7.16 29.43
CA TYR A 939 96.20 7.06 29.75
C TYR A 939 95.81 8.11 30.78
N VAL A 940 94.66 8.75 30.56
CA VAL A 940 94.07 9.81 31.37
C VAL A 940 92.77 9.29 31.96
N ALA A 941 92.71 9.23 33.29
CA ALA A 941 91.57 8.67 34.01
C ALA A 941 90.24 9.37 33.65
N ALA A 942 89.13 8.65 33.71
CA ALA A 942 87.80 9.23 33.54
C ALA A 942 87.45 10.23 34.65
N GLY A 943 86.70 11.27 34.32
CA GLY A 943 86.01 12.10 35.29
C GLY A 943 84.96 11.30 36.07
N THR A 944 84.66 11.71 37.30
CA THR A 944 83.66 11.01 38.14
C THR A 944 82.32 11.72 38.08
N TYR A 945 81.23 10.95 38.04
CA TYR A 945 79.86 11.46 38.06
C TYR A 945 79.19 11.11 39.39
N ASN A 946 78.63 12.11 40.05
CA ASN A 946 77.79 11.90 41.23
C ASN A 946 76.30 11.92 40.81
N SER A 947 75.64 10.76 40.87
CA SER A 947 74.25 10.61 40.49
C SER A 947 73.25 11.33 41.40
N GLU A 948 73.62 11.66 42.64
CA GLU A 948 72.74 12.35 43.60
C GLU A 948 72.77 13.87 43.42
N THR A 949 73.93 14.43 43.04
CA THR A 949 74.11 15.89 42.88
C THR A 949 74.17 16.34 41.41
N GLY A 950 74.15 15.40 40.47
CA GLY A 950 74.23 15.66 39.03
C GLY A 950 75.55 16.32 38.58
N SER A 951 76.56 16.36 39.46
CA SER A 951 77.83 17.07 39.24
C SER A 951 78.91 16.13 38.68
N THR A 952 79.67 16.63 37.70
CA THR A 952 80.86 15.96 37.15
C THR A 952 82.12 16.56 37.77
N ASN A 953 82.99 15.72 38.34
CA ASN A 953 84.30 16.15 38.82
C ASN A 953 85.38 15.76 37.80
N THR A 954 86.18 16.74 37.41
CA THR A 954 87.33 16.58 36.51
C THR A 954 88.39 15.70 37.17
N SER A 955 88.86 14.68 36.47
CA SER A 955 90.08 13.97 36.86
C SER A 955 91.30 14.80 36.45
N GLU A 956 92.39 14.69 37.20
CA GLU A 956 93.68 15.30 36.87
C GLU A 956 94.72 14.19 36.74
N THR A 957 95.27 14.01 35.55
CA THR A 957 96.33 13.03 35.27
C THR A 957 97.58 13.75 34.79
N THR A 958 98.71 13.54 35.47
CA THR A 958 100.02 14.03 35.02
C THR A 958 100.79 12.91 34.33
N LEU A 959 101.19 13.16 33.09
CA LEU A 959 101.97 12.26 32.24
C LEU A 959 103.33 12.93 31.98
N LEU A 960 104.45 12.24 32.24
CA LEU A 960 105.73 12.66 31.67
C LEU A 960 106.03 11.85 30.41
N ILE A 961 106.45 12.59 29.39
CA ILE A 961 106.80 12.12 28.06
C ILE A 961 108.27 12.42 27.88
N LYS A 962 109.07 11.38 27.66
CA LYS A 962 110.48 11.52 27.32
C LYS A 962 110.62 11.51 25.82
N VAL A 963 111.24 12.54 25.28
CA VAL A 963 111.60 12.65 23.88
C VAL A 963 113.11 12.55 23.78
N ARG A 964 113.59 11.54 23.06
CA ARG A 964 115.02 11.35 22.82
C ARG A 964 115.33 11.51 21.36
N GLU A 965 116.38 12.29 21.09
CA GLU A 965 117.00 12.29 19.79
C GLU A 965 117.77 10.99 19.58
N ARG A 966 117.61 10.37 18.42
CA ARG A 966 118.48 9.26 18.02
C ARG A 966 119.79 9.82 17.43
N GLU A 967 120.91 9.19 17.79
CA GLU A 967 122.25 9.70 17.54
C GLU A 967 122.47 10.20 16.09
N GLY A 968 122.78 11.50 15.94
CA GLY A 968 123.09 12.12 14.65
C GLY A 968 121.89 12.63 13.82
N SER A 969 120.64 12.52 14.30
CA SER A 969 119.46 12.91 13.52
C SER A 969 119.21 14.43 13.47
N GLY A 970 119.72 15.20 14.44
CA GLY A 970 119.48 16.63 14.57
C GLY A 970 117.99 16.98 14.73
N ALA A 971 117.17 16.02 15.14
CA ALA A 971 115.71 16.11 15.03
C ALA A 971 115.05 16.93 16.15
N LEU A 972 115.69 17.08 17.33
CA LEU A 972 115.18 18.00 18.34
C LEU A 972 115.26 19.45 17.87
N ARG A 973 116.25 19.80 17.03
CA ARG A 973 116.38 21.10 16.36
C ARG A 973 115.38 21.33 15.22
N ARG A 974 114.51 20.38 14.94
CA ARG A 974 113.41 20.53 13.98
C ARG A 974 112.06 20.40 14.64
N LEU A 975 112.02 20.11 15.95
CA LEU A 975 110.78 19.94 16.69
C LEU A 975 110.18 21.31 16.96
N ASP A 976 109.12 21.63 16.23
CA ASP A 976 108.46 22.93 16.33
C ASP A 976 107.01 22.82 16.77
N GLY A 977 106.45 21.61 16.79
CA GLY A 977 105.13 21.38 17.35
C GLY A 977 104.89 19.97 17.84
N LEU A 978 103.80 19.82 18.58
CA LEU A 978 103.30 18.56 19.14
C LEU A 978 101.79 18.49 18.88
N GLU A 979 101.36 17.56 18.02
CA GLU A 979 99.94 17.21 17.88
C GLU A 979 99.56 16.23 19.00
N LEU A 980 98.64 16.66 19.86
CA LEU A 980 98.01 15.87 20.91
C LEU A 980 96.79 15.16 20.32
N LEU A 981 96.93 13.87 20.00
CA LEU A 981 95.83 13.00 19.60
C LEU A 981 95.25 12.33 20.84
N ILE A 982 94.03 12.69 21.19
CA ILE A 982 93.29 12.12 22.32
C ILE A 982 92.18 11.22 21.77
N THR A 983 92.21 9.94 22.15
CA THR A 983 91.18 8.96 21.75
C THR A 983 90.51 8.35 22.97
N GLY A 984 89.20 8.17 22.95
CA GLY A 984 88.43 7.54 24.03
C GLY A 984 87.56 6.40 23.52
N GLY A 985 87.51 5.27 24.24
CA GLY A 985 86.59 4.17 23.95
C GLY A 985 86.73 2.95 24.87
N LEU A 986 85.63 2.20 25.03
CA LEU A 986 85.47 1.14 26.05
C LEU A 986 86.11 -0.23 25.70
N GLY A 987 87.01 -0.26 24.71
CA GLY A 987 87.78 -1.46 24.33
C GLY A 987 89.23 -1.47 24.79
N ALA A 988 89.75 -0.35 25.30
CA ALA A 988 91.17 -0.23 25.66
C ALA A 988 91.44 -0.37 27.17
N ASN A 989 90.51 0.04 28.05
CA ASN A 989 90.81 0.29 29.46
C ASN A 989 89.65 -0.11 30.43
N GLU A 990 89.99 -0.75 31.56
CA GLU A 990 89.07 -1.43 32.50
C GLU A 990 88.23 -0.52 33.43
N GLY A 991 88.30 0.81 33.31
CA GLY A 991 87.78 1.76 34.31
C GLY A 991 86.48 2.52 34.00
N THR A 992 85.80 2.26 32.88
CA THR A 992 84.68 3.11 32.42
C THR A 992 83.31 2.59 32.88
N VAL A 993 82.45 3.47 33.44
CA VAL A 993 81.08 3.15 33.89
C VAL A 993 80.07 3.55 32.82
N GLY A 994 79.45 2.56 32.16
CA GLY A 994 78.34 2.82 31.24
C GLY A 994 77.10 3.34 31.98
N GLY A 995 76.25 4.14 31.31
CA GLY A 995 75.03 4.67 31.93
C GLY A 995 75.10 6.15 32.37
N VAL A 996 76.24 6.81 32.19
CA VAL A 996 76.44 8.21 32.58
C VAL A 996 76.10 9.15 31.40
N PRO A 997 75.27 10.20 31.61
CA PRO A 997 74.90 11.13 30.55
C PRO A 997 76.07 12.03 30.14
N LEU A 998 76.09 12.36 28.85
CA LEU A 998 76.98 13.39 28.31
C LEU A 998 76.41 14.77 28.61
N LYS A 999 77.23 15.67 29.15
CA LYS A 999 76.80 17.03 29.51
C LYS A 999 77.63 18.10 28.80
N PRO A 1000 77.04 19.24 28.38
CA PRO A 1000 77.75 20.35 27.74
C PRO A 1000 78.93 20.87 28.56
N SER A 1001 78.79 20.86 29.89
CA SER A 1001 79.76 21.34 30.86
C SER A 1001 81.02 20.46 31.00
N GLN A 1002 81.01 19.24 30.47
CA GLN A 1002 82.18 18.36 30.49
C GLN A 1002 83.26 18.92 29.56
N SER A 1003 84.53 18.82 29.97
CA SER A 1003 85.63 19.41 29.21
C SER A 1003 86.91 18.61 29.27
N ILE A 1004 87.78 18.84 28.30
CA ILE A 1004 89.17 18.38 28.29
C ILE A 1004 90.08 19.60 28.25
N LYS A 1005 91.14 19.61 29.06
CA LYS A 1005 92.21 20.61 29.00
C LYS A 1005 93.56 19.96 29.28
N ALA A 1006 94.60 20.28 28.51
CA ALA A 1006 95.96 19.84 28.79
C ALA A 1006 96.87 21.05 29.11
N LYS A 1007 97.69 20.93 30.16
CA LYS A 1007 98.77 21.87 30.48
C LYS A 1007 100.10 21.22 30.20
N VAL A 1008 100.95 21.87 29.41
CA VAL A 1008 102.20 21.26 28.93
C VAL A 1008 103.39 22.14 29.34
N ALA A 1009 104.40 21.49 29.90
CA ALA A 1009 105.67 22.13 30.24
C ALA A 1009 106.83 21.29 29.70
N LEU A 1010 107.82 21.96 29.14
CA LEU A 1010 109.04 21.36 28.62
C LEU A 1010 110.15 21.44 29.66
N LYS A 1011 110.97 20.40 29.74
CA LYS A 1011 112.18 20.37 30.56
C LYS A 1011 113.32 19.81 29.72
N VAL A 1012 114.40 20.57 29.59
CA VAL A 1012 115.59 20.19 28.82
C VAL A 1012 116.67 19.69 29.78
N LYS A 1013 117.26 18.51 29.50
CA LYS A 1013 118.34 17.91 30.29
C LYS A 1013 119.65 17.84 29.50
N GLY A 1014 120.78 18.10 30.17
CA GLY A 1014 122.11 17.81 29.64
C GLY A 1014 122.78 18.90 28.81
N ILE A 1015 122.61 20.17 29.18
CA ILE A 1015 123.25 21.31 28.50
C ILE A 1015 124.78 21.27 28.71
N GLN A 1016 125.56 21.09 27.64
CA GLN A 1016 127.01 21.33 27.60
C GLN A 1016 127.28 22.59 26.76
N ALA A 1017 127.92 23.60 27.36
CA ALA A 1017 128.30 24.84 26.69
C ALA A 1017 129.83 24.90 26.47
N ASP A 1018 130.25 25.33 25.29
CA ASP A 1018 131.65 25.55 24.93
C ASP A 1018 132.08 26.97 25.36
N ILE A 1019 133.21 27.09 26.08
CA ILE A 1019 133.63 28.33 26.77
C ILE A 1019 134.35 29.32 25.83
N ASP A 1020 134.69 28.93 24.60
CA ASP A 1020 135.46 29.77 23.68
C ASP A 1020 134.63 30.80 22.88
N ASN A 1021 133.31 30.93 23.13
CA ASN A 1021 132.42 31.85 22.40
C ASN A 1021 131.49 32.70 23.29
N PHE A 1022 131.93 33.06 24.50
CA PHE A 1022 131.27 34.07 25.34
C PHE A 1022 131.89 35.47 25.21
#